data_AF-K9BIR5-F1
#
_entry.id   AF-K9BIR5-F1
#
_cell.length_a   1.000
_cell.length_b   1.000
_cell.length_c   1.000
_cell.angle_alpha   90.00
_cell.angle_beta   90.00
_cell.angle_gamma   90.00
#
_symmetry.space_group_name_H-M   'P 1'
#
loop_
_entity.id
_entity.type
_entity.pdbx_description
1 polymer ?
#
loop_
_entity_poly.entity_id
_entity_poly.type
_entity_poly.pdbx_seq_one_letter_code
_entity_poly.pdbx_strand_id
1 'polypeptide(L)'
;MKIDENSHLINQDSFMLEQFSKTPSLIPVTDHEAHIWMLQFQQPEQINRRFNLWKLDQGLDMQGLINALQDMINTTPDLNVRYILSEEGDLYKTPYDDPASCLEVRKDHTEHVFEQVATLKAQSWNAETHPPFFTRLVKTDQDYFLILVLHPILDQSYQTTDFIQAIQHRYQQYSANHMPLLLTEIDIPNHLNASPIKASVQSKQIDISEIILEEFRNTLAEPEMSHHDDFFDFGGHSLLATRIIGNLLNKHGIEIQFNDFFKSPSAADLAQYALVKSTKTAKTTLQRVEKAPLTLAQDFLWQAYSAFDFSPIYNLPFAVEFLEEINEDIFLQAFTDIVERHAGLRTMFNTDNGQTDQQVVPISELQQFKWFWNSAESKDATLASEAAYQFDLTRELPLRIRLIRNAQGRQTLSFLVHHMVIDEWSLNTIMADLAHAYLARSNAEAPNWKAPAQSILDFSLRQQKQGINQDHLNYWTKLLRGATKGLSLPVSQNELNAEQEKPPVQWLELKFAPEMYEKLLAFSRQHSSSIFAVLYTAIANALQQQGDLKDIVIGTSASGRTDPEFFDTVGYFTTMVAHRTQFSPSDSFQALLHKISTMINTSMAYADIPINHIQNALGMRADEGLLFDVFIHIHSNNALNGALKTPQGQDLPYRQILPERDESMFGLHFEIMENVIDGQHQLSMIITYQAHRFPTATVQSICEKIKATLAQI
;
A
#
# COMPACT_ATOMS: atom_id res chain seq x y z
N MET A 1 -36.35 -53.29 45.15
CA MET A 1 -37.76 -53.13 44.77
C MET A 1 -37.80 -53.26 43.25
N LYS A 2 -38.33 -54.40 42.79
CA LYS A 2 -38.64 -54.71 41.37
C LYS A 2 -39.51 -53.59 40.79
N ILE A 3 -39.45 -53.28 39.49
CA ILE A 3 -40.14 -54.00 38.40
C ILE A 3 -39.38 -53.84 37.06
N ASP A 4 -39.20 -54.99 36.40
CA ASP A 4 -38.87 -55.19 34.98
C ASP A 4 -40.06 -54.82 34.07
N GLU A 5 -39.79 -54.41 32.82
CA GLU A 5 -40.49 -54.98 31.65
C GLU A 5 -39.74 -54.73 30.33
N ASN A 6 -39.11 -55.80 29.82
CA ASN A 6 -39.13 -56.35 28.46
C ASN A 6 -39.33 -55.40 27.25
N SER A 7 -38.34 -55.24 26.36
CA SER A 7 -37.90 -56.16 25.28
C SER A 7 -38.59 -55.90 23.93
N HIS A 8 -37.84 -55.38 22.95
CA HIS A 8 -37.69 -56.01 21.62
C HIS A 8 -36.55 -55.32 20.84
N LEU A 9 -35.54 -56.12 20.49
CA LEU A 9 -34.53 -55.83 19.46
C LEU A 9 -35.20 -55.63 18.10
N ILE A 10 -34.62 -54.77 17.24
CA ILE A 10 -34.25 -55.02 15.83
C ILE A 10 -33.59 -53.74 15.25
N ASN A 11 -32.34 -53.89 14.77
CA ASN A 11 -31.55 -53.03 13.88
C ASN A 11 -32.10 -51.64 13.47
N GLN A 12 -31.42 -50.57 13.91
CA GLN A 12 -31.54 -49.22 13.32
C GLN A 12 -30.21 -48.62 12.82
N ASP A 13 -29.14 -49.42 12.70
CA ASP A 13 -27.87 -49.00 12.06
C ASP A 13 -27.80 -49.36 10.55
N SER A 14 -28.95 -49.49 9.88
CA SER A 14 -29.02 -49.88 8.46
C SER A 14 -29.94 -48.99 7.61
N PHE A 15 -30.09 -47.71 7.98
CA PHE A 15 -30.88 -46.73 7.21
C PHE A 15 -30.10 -45.48 6.77
N MET A 16 -28.77 -45.58 6.67
CA MET A 16 -27.89 -44.50 6.19
C MET A 16 -26.88 -44.98 5.12
N LEU A 17 -27.17 -46.05 4.36
CA LEU A 17 -26.21 -46.60 3.38
C LEU A 17 -26.81 -47.13 2.06
N GLU A 18 -28.06 -46.82 1.72
CA GLU A 18 -28.62 -47.20 0.41
C GLU A 18 -29.36 -46.04 -0.26
N GLN A 19 -28.59 -45.09 -0.82
CA GLN A 19 -29.04 -44.27 -1.96
C GLN A 19 -27.91 -43.88 -2.94
N PHE A 20 -26.73 -44.49 -2.84
CA PHE A 20 -25.66 -44.31 -3.84
C PHE A 20 -25.66 -45.47 -4.83
N SER A 21 -26.59 -45.44 -5.78
CA SER A 21 -26.56 -46.33 -6.95
C SER A 21 -26.95 -45.62 -8.24
N LYS A 22 -26.38 -44.43 -8.44
CA LYS A 22 -25.88 -43.96 -9.74
C LYS A 22 -24.63 -43.16 -9.43
N THR A 23 -23.44 -43.69 -9.71
CA THR A 23 -22.24 -42.87 -9.71
C THR A 23 -22.49 -41.75 -10.70
N PRO A 24 -22.51 -40.47 -10.27
CA PRO A 24 -22.74 -39.38 -11.20
C PRO A 24 -21.63 -39.46 -12.25
N SER A 25 -21.98 -39.46 -13.53
CA SER A 25 -20.98 -39.39 -14.60
C SER A 25 -20.21 -38.10 -14.41
N LEU A 26 -18.98 -38.21 -13.89
CA LEU A 26 -18.05 -37.11 -13.72
C LEU A 26 -17.54 -36.74 -15.11
N ILE A 27 -17.92 -35.56 -15.58
CA ILE A 27 -17.53 -35.02 -16.88
C ILE A 27 -16.37 -34.05 -16.61
N PRO A 28 -15.22 -34.18 -17.27
CA PRO A 28 -14.16 -33.18 -17.19
C PRO A 28 -14.68 -31.81 -17.60
N VAL A 29 -14.23 -30.77 -16.90
CA VAL A 29 -14.52 -29.38 -17.26
C VAL A 29 -13.57 -28.88 -18.36
N THR A 30 -13.97 -27.87 -19.13
CA THR A 30 -13.05 -27.17 -20.04
C THR A 30 -12.13 -26.21 -19.26
N ASP A 31 -11.05 -25.74 -19.90
CA ASP A 31 -10.16 -24.73 -19.31
C ASP A 31 -10.91 -23.43 -18.95
N HIS A 32 -11.89 -23.03 -19.78
CA HIS A 32 -12.75 -21.87 -19.49
C HIS A 32 -13.61 -22.13 -18.25
N GLU A 33 -14.23 -23.31 -18.16
CA GLU A 33 -15.04 -23.68 -17.01
C GLU A 33 -14.21 -23.70 -15.71
N ALA A 34 -13.00 -24.25 -15.77
CA ALA A 34 -12.06 -24.26 -14.64
C ALA A 34 -11.63 -22.85 -14.23
N HIS A 35 -11.32 -21.99 -15.21
CA HIS A 35 -10.94 -20.60 -14.96
C HIS A 35 -12.08 -19.81 -14.29
N ILE A 36 -13.30 -19.87 -14.85
CA ILE A 36 -14.45 -19.16 -14.29
C ILE A 36 -14.86 -19.72 -12.92
N TRP A 37 -14.78 -21.04 -12.73
CA TRP A 37 -15.02 -21.66 -11.42
C TRP A 37 -14.00 -21.18 -10.36
N MET A 38 -12.71 -21.12 -10.73
CA MET A 38 -11.67 -20.62 -9.83
C MET A 38 -11.87 -19.13 -9.51
N LEU A 39 -12.21 -18.32 -10.50
CA LEU A 39 -12.52 -16.90 -10.31
C LEU A 39 -13.75 -16.71 -9.41
N GLN A 40 -14.79 -17.53 -9.58
CA GLN A 40 -15.97 -17.55 -8.71
C GLN A 40 -15.65 -17.94 -7.26
N PHE A 41 -14.67 -18.82 -7.05
CA PHE A 41 -14.23 -19.24 -5.73
C PHE A 41 -13.36 -18.18 -5.03
N GLN A 42 -12.44 -17.55 -5.77
CA GLN A 42 -11.47 -16.60 -5.22
C GLN A 42 -12.01 -15.17 -5.12
N GLN A 43 -12.79 -14.74 -6.11
CA GLN A 43 -13.29 -13.38 -6.30
C GLN A 43 -14.74 -13.40 -6.80
N PRO A 44 -15.69 -13.93 -6.00
CA PRO A 44 -17.10 -14.06 -6.40
C PRO A 44 -17.73 -12.73 -6.85
N GLU A 45 -17.22 -11.60 -6.38
CA GLU A 45 -17.63 -10.24 -6.76
C GLU A 45 -17.29 -9.85 -8.21
N GLN A 46 -16.33 -10.54 -8.85
CA GLN A 46 -15.95 -10.30 -10.24
C GLN A 46 -16.81 -11.09 -11.23
N ILE A 47 -17.63 -12.04 -10.75
CA ILE A 47 -18.49 -12.86 -11.59
C ILE A 47 -19.81 -12.15 -11.90
N ASN A 48 -19.89 -11.60 -13.10
CA ASN A 48 -21.08 -10.92 -13.59
C ASN A 48 -22.03 -11.87 -14.31
N ARG A 49 -22.95 -12.50 -13.56
CA ARG A 49 -24.06 -13.26 -14.17
C ARG A 49 -24.91 -12.34 -15.05
N ARG A 50 -25.26 -12.83 -16.24
CA ARG A 50 -26.09 -12.10 -17.19
C ARG A 50 -27.56 -12.31 -16.84
N PHE A 51 -28.32 -11.22 -16.78
CA PHE A 51 -29.75 -11.23 -16.53
C PHE A 51 -30.46 -10.56 -17.68
N ASN A 52 -31.49 -11.21 -18.18
CA ASN A 52 -32.31 -10.67 -19.25
C ASN A 52 -33.78 -10.86 -18.89
N LEU A 53 -34.60 -9.87 -19.22
CA LEU A 53 -36.03 -9.84 -18.91
C LEU A 53 -36.80 -9.65 -20.21
N TRP A 54 -37.78 -10.51 -20.48
CA TRP A 54 -38.65 -10.39 -21.64
C TRP A 54 -40.11 -10.36 -21.22
N LYS A 55 -40.89 -9.52 -21.90
CA LYS A 55 -42.34 -9.55 -21.88
C LYS A 55 -42.84 -10.54 -22.93
N LEU A 56 -43.82 -11.36 -22.55
CA LEU A 56 -44.50 -12.32 -23.41
C LEU A 56 -45.88 -11.80 -23.83
N ASP A 57 -46.32 -12.17 -25.03
CA ASP A 57 -47.62 -11.76 -25.57
C ASP A 57 -48.82 -12.36 -24.80
N GLN A 58 -49.93 -11.62 -24.80
CA GLN A 58 -51.19 -12.08 -24.22
C GLN A 58 -51.83 -13.18 -25.10
N GLY A 59 -52.28 -14.27 -24.49
CA GLY A 59 -52.88 -15.43 -25.18
C GLY A 59 -51.92 -16.60 -25.44
N LEU A 60 -50.71 -16.55 -24.88
CA LEU A 60 -49.71 -17.60 -24.97
C LEU A 60 -50.16 -18.92 -24.30
N ASP A 61 -49.79 -20.06 -24.87
CA ASP A 61 -49.95 -21.37 -24.22
C ASP A 61 -48.86 -21.56 -23.17
N MET A 62 -49.16 -21.16 -21.94
CA MET A 62 -48.21 -21.24 -20.83
C MET A 62 -47.75 -22.66 -20.52
N GLN A 63 -48.59 -23.66 -20.72
CA GLN A 63 -48.19 -25.05 -20.49
C GLN A 63 -47.23 -25.52 -21.57
N GLY A 64 -47.49 -25.12 -22.83
CA GLY A 64 -46.55 -25.34 -23.94
C GLY A 64 -45.19 -24.69 -23.70
N LEU A 65 -45.14 -23.48 -23.14
CA LEU A 65 -43.87 -22.81 -22.79
C LEU A 65 -43.12 -23.49 -21.66
N ILE A 66 -43.81 -23.93 -20.61
CA ILE A 66 -43.19 -24.69 -19.52
C ILE A 66 -42.59 -26.00 -20.06
N ASN A 67 -43.33 -26.72 -20.89
CA ASN A 67 -42.86 -27.96 -21.52
C ASN A 67 -41.64 -27.70 -22.42
N ALA A 68 -41.64 -26.61 -23.19
CA ALA A 68 -40.51 -26.22 -24.04
C ALA A 68 -39.25 -25.87 -23.23
N LEU A 69 -39.39 -25.17 -22.10
CA LEU A 69 -38.26 -24.85 -21.20
C LEU A 69 -37.72 -26.11 -20.51
N GLN A 70 -38.59 -27.00 -20.04
CA GLN A 70 -38.19 -28.28 -19.46
C GLN A 70 -37.47 -29.17 -20.47
N ASP A 71 -37.97 -29.25 -21.70
CA ASP A 71 -37.31 -29.98 -22.78
C ASP A 71 -35.92 -29.40 -23.06
N MET A 72 -35.78 -28.07 -23.12
CA MET A 72 -34.48 -27.42 -23.30
C MET A 72 -33.51 -27.78 -22.17
N ILE A 73 -33.93 -27.66 -20.91
CA ILE A 73 -33.09 -27.98 -19.74
C ILE A 73 -32.65 -29.45 -19.75
N ASN A 74 -33.53 -30.36 -20.16
CA ASN A 74 -33.24 -31.80 -20.17
C ASN A 74 -32.40 -32.25 -21.37
N THR A 75 -32.46 -31.53 -22.50
CA THR A 75 -31.82 -31.95 -23.76
C THR A 75 -30.55 -31.15 -24.07
N THR A 76 -30.33 -30.00 -23.43
CA THR A 76 -29.13 -29.19 -23.61
C THR A 76 -28.10 -29.53 -22.53
N PRO A 77 -26.91 -30.04 -22.91
CA PRO A 77 -25.82 -30.29 -21.98
C PRO A 77 -25.44 -29.02 -21.19
N ASP A 78 -24.84 -29.20 -20.01
CA ASP A 78 -24.26 -28.13 -19.19
C ASP A 78 -25.22 -27.11 -18.56
N LEU A 79 -26.52 -27.11 -18.91
CA LEU A 79 -27.48 -26.17 -18.30
C LEU A 79 -27.82 -26.54 -16.85
N ASN A 80 -27.98 -27.84 -16.59
CA ASN A 80 -28.27 -28.36 -15.25
C ASN A 80 -27.15 -29.27 -14.76
N VAL A 81 -25.99 -28.68 -14.51
CA VAL A 81 -24.83 -29.38 -13.92
C VAL A 81 -24.41 -28.76 -12.60
N ARG A 82 -23.64 -29.50 -11.80
CA ARG A 82 -22.93 -29.01 -10.60
C ARG A 82 -21.44 -29.27 -10.75
N TYR A 83 -20.62 -28.37 -10.24
CA TYR A 83 -19.17 -28.45 -10.28
C TYR A 83 -18.65 -28.91 -8.93
N ILE A 84 -17.82 -29.95 -8.93
CA ILE A 84 -17.32 -30.62 -7.73
C ILE A 84 -15.81 -30.82 -7.88
N LEU A 85 -15.06 -30.47 -6.84
CA LEU A 85 -13.62 -30.73 -6.75
C LEU A 85 -13.40 -32.13 -6.17
N SER A 86 -12.60 -32.96 -6.83
CA SER A 86 -12.22 -34.27 -6.31
C SER A 86 -11.23 -34.16 -5.14
N GLU A 87 -11.06 -35.24 -4.38
CA GLU A 87 -10.04 -35.31 -3.31
C GLU A 87 -8.60 -35.16 -3.85
N GLU A 88 -8.39 -35.44 -5.14
CA GLU A 88 -7.10 -35.31 -5.83
C GLU A 88 -6.89 -33.88 -6.39
N GLY A 89 -7.88 -32.98 -6.25
CA GLY A 89 -7.80 -31.59 -6.67
C GLY A 89 -8.26 -31.32 -8.11
N ASP A 90 -8.82 -32.32 -8.80
CA ASP A 90 -9.34 -32.19 -10.15
C ASP A 90 -10.80 -31.72 -10.13
N LEU A 91 -11.14 -30.77 -11.00
CA LEU A 91 -12.50 -30.23 -11.11
C LEU A 91 -13.32 -31.02 -12.13
N TYR A 92 -14.51 -31.45 -11.72
CA TYR A 92 -15.47 -32.15 -12.58
C TYR A 92 -16.83 -31.44 -12.56
N LYS A 93 -17.63 -31.65 -13.61
CA LYS A 93 -19.05 -31.31 -13.63
C LYS A 93 -19.92 -32.56 -13.69
N THR A 94 -21.09 -32.51 -13.07
CA THR A 94 -22.03 -33.62 -13.04
C THR A 94 -23.46 -33.16 -13.37
N PRO A 95 -24.18 -33.86 -14.28
CA PRO A 95 -25.58 -33.56 -14.57
C PRO A 95 -26.49 -33.73 -13.36
N TYR A 96 -27.53 -32.90 -13.27
CA TYR A 96 -28.58 -32.98 -12.26
C TYR A 96 -29.93 -33.25 -12.93
N ASP A 97 -30.64 -34.28 -12.48
CA ASP A 97 -31.80 -34.84 -13.19
C ASP A 97 -33.09 -34.02 -13.03
N ASP A 98 -33.19 -33.14 -12.04
CA ASP A 98 -34.42 -32.38 -11.76
C ASP A 98 -34.43 -31.00 -12.45
N PRO A 99 -35.26 -30.78 -13.49
CA PRO A 99 -35.34 -29.50 -14.18
C PRO A 99 -35.92 -28.38 -13.31
N ALA A 100 -36.59 -28.70 -12.19
CA ALA A 100 -37.10 -27.70 -11.26
C ALA A 100 -35.97 -26.90 -10.58
N SER A 101 -34.72 -27.37 -10.59
CA SER A 101 -33.59 -26.58 -10.11
C SER A 101 -33.23 -25.42 -11.04
N CYS A 102 -33.62 -25.49 -12.33
CA CYS A 102 -33.34 -24.46 -13.34
C CYS A 102 -34.58 -23.63 -13.71
N LEU A 103 -35.80 -24.08 -13.40
CA LEU A 103 -37.05 -23.43 -13.82
C LEU A 103 -37.98 -23.18 -12.65
N GLU A 104 -38.39 -21.92 -12.47
CA GLU A 104 -39.40 -21.54 -11.48
C GLU A 104 -40.57 -20.79 -12.12
N VAL A 105 -41.80 -21.08 -11.67
CA VAL A 105 -43.02 -20.37 -12.10
C VAL A 105 -43.63 -19.67 -10.90
N ARG A 106 -43.80 -18.34 -10.97
CA ARG A 106 -44.37 -17.51 -9.90
C ARG A 106 -45.57 -16.69 -10.37
N LYS A 107 -46.44 -16.35 -9.43
CA LYS A 107 -47.45 -15.30 -9.60
C LYS A 107 -47.03 -14.10 -8.76
N ASP A 108 -47.06 -12.91 -9.36
CA ASP A 108 -46.68 -11.66 -8.69
C ASP A 108 -47.40 -10.46 -9.34
N HIS A 109 -47.31 -9.28 -8.74
CA HIS A 109 -47.82 -8.05 -9.35
C HIS A 109 -46.80 -7.45 -10.34
N THR A 110 -47.29 -6.67 -11.32
CA THR A 110 -46.45 -6.10 -12.39
C THR A 110 -45.34 -5.19 -11.83
N GLU A 111 -45.63 -4.43 -10.78
CA GLU A 111 -44.65 -3.59 -10.09
C GLU A 111 -43.48 -4.37 -9.47
N HIS A 112 -43.66 -5.64 -9.11
CA HIS A 112 -42.62 -6.45 -8.45
C HIS A 112 -41.76 -7.27 -9.42
N VAL A 113 -42.04 -7.27 -10.72
CA VAL A 113 -41.25 -8.03 -11.71
C VAL A 113 -39.76 -7.64 -11.66
N PHE A 114 -39.48 -6.35 -11.47
CA PHE A 114 -38.13 -5.83 -11.30
C PHE A 114 -37.50 -6.21 -9.95
N GLU A 115 -38.29 -6.32 -8.88
CA GLU A 115 -37.84 -6.83 -7.58
C GLU A 115 -37.48 -8.31 -7.64
N GLN A 116 -38.16 -9.10 -8.48
CA GLN A 116 -37.80 -10.50 -8.74
C GLN A 116 -36.41 -10.60 -9.39
N VAL A 117 -36.10 -9.71 -10.35
CA VAL A 117 -34.76 -9.61 -10.95
C VAL A 117 -33.72 -9.17 -9.91
N ALA A 118 -34.05 -8.18 -9.08
CA ALA A 118 -33.17 -7.71 -7.99
C ALA A 118 -32.84 -8.83 -7.00
N THR A 119 -33.86 -9.62 -6.62
CA THR A 119 -33.73 -10.74 -5.70
C THR A 119 -32.81 -11.81 -6.26
N LEU A 120 -32.97 -12.17 -7.54
CA LEU A 120 -32.09 -13.14 -8.21
C LEU A 120 -30.64 -12.64 -8.33
N LYS A 121 -30.44 -11.33 -8.51
CA LYS A 121 -29.10 -10.72 -8.53
C LYS A 121 -28.40 -10.74 -7.18
N ALA A 122 -29.15 -10.55 -6.09
CA ALA A 122 -28.62 -10.58 -4.74
C ALA A 122 -28.27 -12.00 -4.25
N GLN A 123 -28.79 -13.05 -4.88
CA GLN A 123 -28.48 -14.44 -4.52
C GLN A 123 -27.08 -14.84 -4.98
N SER A 124 -26.19 -15.24 -4.06
CA SER A 124 -24.89 -15.82 -4.44
C SER A 124 -25.06 -17.10 -5.27
N TRP A 125 -24.19 -17.31 -6.25
CA TRP A 125 -24.14 -18.57 -6.99
C TRP A 125 -23.13 -19.51 -6.33
N ASN A 126 -23.54 -20.74 -6.02
CA ASN A 126 -22.67 -21.77 -5.46
C ASN A 126 -22.60 -22.94 -6.46
N ALA A 127 -21.39 -23.24 -6.91
CA ALA A 127 -21.14 -24.18 -8.01
C ALA A 127 -21.56 -25.63 -7.72
N GLU A 128 -21.60 -26.03 -6.45
CA GLU A 128 -21.98 -27.39 -6.02
C GLU A 128 -23.50 -27.57 -5.94
N THR A 129 -24.25 -26.46 -5.79
CA THR A 129 -25.69 -26.51 -5.46
C THR A 129 -26.59 -25.83 -6.48
N HIS A 130 -26.08 -24.84 -7.22
CA HIS A 130 -26.85 -24.07 -8.19
C HIS A 130 -26.43 -24.38 -9.63
N PRO A 131 -27.39 -24.48 -10.57
CA PRO A 131 -27.08 -24.64 -11.98
C PRO A 131 -26.50 -23.35 -12.57
N PRO A 132 -25.65 -23.43 -13.61
CA PRO A 132 -25.16 -22.25 -14.31
C PRO A 132 -26.22 -21.56 -15.19
N PHE A 133 -27.34 -22.25 -15.49
CA PHE A 133 -28.51 -21.70 -16.16
C PHE A 133 -29.73 -21.71 -15.23
N PHE A 134 -30.43 -20.58 -15.12
CA PHE A 134 -31.69 -20.49 -14.39
C PHE A 134 -32.70 -19.61 -15.14
N THR A 135 -33.98 -19.95 -15.05
CA THR A 135 -35.09 -19.22 -15.65
C THR A 135 -36.28 -19.11 -14.70
N ARG A 136 -36.93 -17.94 -14.69
CA ARG A 136 -38.17 -17.70 -13.94
C ARG A 136 -39.26 -17.14 -14.84
N LEU A 137 -40.42 -17.80 -14.84
CA LEU A 137 -41.65 -17.30 -15.44
C LEU A 137 -42.47 -16.58 -14.36
N VAL A 138 -42.78 -15.30 -14.60
CA VAL A 138 -43.60 -14.48 -13.70
C VAL A 138 -44.93 -14.18 -14.38
N LYS A 139 -46.03 -14.68 -13.81
CA LYS A 139 -47.39 -14.36 -14.21
C LYS A 139 -47.90 -13.17 -13.39
N THR A 140 -48.31 -12.11 -14.05
CA THR A 140 -48.97 -10.96 -13.43
C THR A 140 -50.46 -10.91 -13.76
N ASP A 141 -51.16 -9.94 -13.20
CA ASP A 141 -52.59 -9.73 -13.45
C ASP A 141 -52.87 -9.35 -14.91
N GLN A 142 -51.89 -8.77 -15.61
CA GLN A 142 -52.04 -8.26 -16.98
C GLN A 142 -51.11 -8.95 -17.99
N ASP A 143 -49.90 -9.29 -17.61
CA ASP A 143 -48.84 -9.74 -18.53
C ASP A 143 -48.05 -10.95 -18.00
N TYR A 144 -47.24 -11.55 -18.86
CA TYR A 144 -46.29 -12.61 -18.47
C TYR A 144 -44.86 -12.18 -18.78
N PHE A 145 -43.94 -12.54 -17.91
CA PHE A 145 -42.53 -12.19 -18.03
C PHE A 145 -41.65 -13.44 -17.92
N LEU A 146 -40.55 -13.44 -18.67
CA LEU A 146 -39.50 -14.45 -18.63
C LEU A 146 -38.20 -13.78 -18.17
N ILE A 147 -37.60 -14.28 -17.09
CA ILE A 147 -36.29 -13.87 -16.61
C ILE A 147 -35.31 -15.01 -16.94
N LEU A 148 -34.24 -14.74 -17.68
CA LEU A 148 -33.13 -15.68 -17.85
C LEU A 148 -31.91 -15.20 -17.07
N VAL A 149 -31.24 -16.13 -16.41
CA VAL A 149 -30.00 -15.91 -15.64
C VAL A 149 -28.95 -16.87 -16.18
N LEU A 150 -27.86 -16.32 -16.71
CA LEU A 150 -26.76 -17.08 -17.30
C LEU A 150 -25.47 -16.80 -16.54
N HIS A 151 -24.83 -17.86 -16.05
CA HIS A 151 -23.51 -17.77 -15.43
C HIS A 151 -22.41 -17.70 -16.51
N PRO A 152 -21.35 -16.88 -16.35
CA PRO A 152 -20.27 -16.73 -17.35
C PRO A 152 -19.52 -18.02 -17.69
N ILE A 153 -19.69 -19.05 -16.87
CA ILE A 153 -19.12 -20.38 -17.08
C ILE A 153 -19.65 -21.03 -18.38
N LEU A 154 -20.81 -20.58 -18.88
CA LEU A 154 -21.43 -21.03 -20.13
C LEU A 154 -20.96 -20.26 -21.37
N ASP A 155 -20.20 -19.16 -21.21
CA ASP A 155 -19.97 -18.18 -22.29
C ASP A 155 -19.14 -18.74 -23.47
N GLN A 156 -18.36 -19.79 -23.24
CA GLN A 156 -17.64 -20.49 -24.29
C GLN A 156 -18.58 -21.32 -25.19
N SER A 157 -19.68 -21.83 -24.62
CA SER A 157 -20.59 -22.79 -25.29
C SER A 157 -21.87 -22.14 -25.79
N TYR A 158 -22.33 -21.06 -25.16
CA TYR A 158 -23.64 -20.47 -25.43
C TYR A 158 -23.67 -18.94 -25.33
N GLN A 159 -24.37 -18.31 -26.27
CA GLN A 159 -24.75 -16.90 -26.24
C GLN A 159 -26.22 -16.74 -25.88
N THR A 160 -26.61 -15.59 -25.31
CA THR A 160 -28.01 -15.31 -24.93
C THR A 160 -29.00 -15.51 -26.09
N THR A 161 -28.58 -15.16 -27.31
CA THR A 161 -29.38 -15.35 -28.53
C THR A 161 -29.68 -16.82 -28.83
N ASP A 162 -28.77 -17.72 -28.49
CA ASP A 162 -28.93 -19.16 -28.75
C ASP A 162 -30.06 -19.72 -27.87
N PHE A 163 -30.14 -19.27 -26.62
CA PHE A 163 -31.20 -19.65 -25.69
C PHE A 163 -32.57 -19.17 -26.17
N ILE A 164 -32.68 -17.93 -26.62
CA ILE A 164 -33.97 -17.40 -27.08
C ILE A 164 -34.46 -18.14 -28.33
N GLN A 165 -33.57 -18.39 -29.30
CA GLN A 165 -33.91 -19.18 -30.47
C GLN A 165 -34.31 -20.61 -30.11
N ALA A 166 -33.60 -21.24 -29.17
CA ALA A 166 -33.91 -22.58 -28.67
C ALA A 166 -35.29 -22.67 -28.00
N ILE A 167 -35.65 -21.66 -27.19
CA ILE A 167 -36.96 -21.58 -26.54
C ILE A 167 -38.07 -21.37 -27.57
N GLN A 168 -37.89 -20.44 -28.52
CA GLN A 168 -38.87 -20.18 -29.58
C GLN A 168 -39.13 -21.40 -30.46
N HIS A 169 -38.06 -22.12 -30.85
CA HIS A 169 -38.18 -23.32 -31.67
C HIS A 169 -38.93 -24.45 -30.95
N ARG A 170 -38.60 -24.72 -29.69
CA ARG A 170 -39.29 -25.75 -28.89
C ARG A 170 -40.73 -25.36 -28.59
N TYR A 171 -40.99 -24.08 -28.32
CA TYR A 171 -42.36 -23.61 -28.09
C TYR A 171 -43.29 -23.90 -29.27
N GLN A 172 -42.80 -23.77 -30.52
CA GLN A 172 -43.60 -24.14 -31.71
C GLN A 172 -44.01 -25.61 -31.74
N GLN A 173 -43.21 -26.51 -31.14
CA GLN A 173 -43.48 -27.94 -31.10
C GLN A 173 -44.44 -28.32 -29.97
N TYR A 174 -44.38 -27.61 -28.84
CA TYR A 174 -45.15 -27.91 -27.64
C TYR A 174 -46.43 -27.08 -27.46
N SER A 175 -46.59 -25.99 -28.22
CA SER A 175 -47.77 -25.12 -28.14
C SER A 175 -48.99 -25.73 -28.81
N ALA A 176 -50.11 -25.80 -28.08
CA ALA A 176 -51.39 -26.25 -28.63
C ALA A 176 -52.01 -25.25 -29.61
N ASN A 177 -51.68 -23.95 -29.49
CA ASN A 177 -52.30 -22.89 -30.28
C ASN A 177 -51.52 -22.51 -31.55
N HIS A 178 -50.33 -23.10 -31.78
CA HIS A 178 -49.46 -22.89 -32.95
C HIS A 178 -49.08 -21.42 -33.22
N MET A 179 -49.30 -20.51 -32.26
CA MET A 179 -48.86 -19.12 -32.36
C MET A 179 -47.35 -19.05 -32.13
N PRO A 180 -46.61 -18.16 -32.83
CA PRO A 180 -45.19 -17.95 -32.56
C PRO A 180 -44.98 -17.31 -31.18
N LEU A 181 -43.90 -17.69 -30.49
CA LEU A 181 -43.47 -17.04 -29.26
C LEU A 181 -42.80 -15.70 -29.60
N LEU A 182 -43.53 -14.62 -29.39
CA LEU A 182 -43.00 -13.26 -29.47
C LEU A 182 -42.50 -12.83 -28.09
N LEU A 183 -41.27 -12.32 -28.07
CA LEU A 183 -40.54 -11.89 -26.89
C LEU A 183 -40.13 -10.44 -27.12
N THR A 184 -40.58 -9.54 -26.26
CA THR A 184 -40.09 -8.15 -26.26
C THR A 184 -39.10 -8.01 -25.11
N GLU A 185 -37.82 -7.77 -25.43
CA GLU A 185 -36.80 -7.54 -24.41
C GLU A 185 -37.12 -6.25 -23.65
N ILE A 186 -37.03 -6.31 -22.33
CA ILE A 186 -37.21 -5.19 -21.43
C ILE A 186 -35.84 -4.85 -20.88
N ASP A 187 -35.42 -3.61 -21.12
CA ASP A 187 -34.22 -3.06 -20.48
C ASP A 187 -34.39 -3.14 -18.97
N ILE A 188 -33.54 -3.93 -18.32
CA ILE A 188 -33.48 -3.95 -16.86
C ILE A 188 -32.82 -2.63 -16.45
N PRO A 189 -33.50 -1.77 -15.67
CA PRO A 189 -32.97 -0.49 -15.23
C PRO A 189 -31.55 -0.63 -14.66
N ASN A 190 -30.63 0.29 -15.01
CA ASN A 190 -29.22 0.20 -14.61
C ASN A 190 -29.01 0.09 -13.09
N HIS A 191 -29.91 0.65 -12.28
CA HIS A 191 -29.86 0.53 -10.81
C HIS A 191 -30.15 -0.90 -10.30
N LEU A 192 -30.77 -1.74 -11.13
CA LEU A 192 -31.00 -3.17 -10.87
C LEU A 192 -29.96 -4.05 -11.55
N ASN A 193 -29.16 -3.55 -12.51
CA ASN A 193 -27.99 -4.26 -13.09
C ASN A 193 -26.73 -4.18 -12.22
N ALA A 194 -26.75 -3.37 -11.19
CA ALA A 194 -25.71 -3.32 -10.18
C ALA A 194 -25.96 -4.42 -9.12
N SER A 195 -24.99 -5.32 -8.92
CA SER A 195 -24.70 -5.84 -7.58
C SER A 195 -24.66 -4.67 -6.59
N PRO A 196 -24.97 -4.83 -5.28
CA PRO A 196 -24.85 -3.73 -4.33
C PRO A 196 -23.42 -3.19 -4.48
N ILE A 197 -23.17 -2.01 -5.04
CA ILE A 197 -23.67 -0.68 -4.70
C ILE A 197 -23.74 0.19 -5.98
N LYS A 198 -24.75 1.05 -6.10
CA LYS A 198 -24.59 2.50 -6.41
C LYS A 198 -25.96 3.17 -6.53
N ALA A 199 -26.32 3.96 -5.51
CA ALA A 199 -27.33 4.99 -5.63
C ALA A 199 -26.79 6.09 -6.57
N SER A 200 -27.50 6.37 -7.66
CA SER A 200 -27.30 7.59 -8.45
C SER A 200 -28.18 8.70 -7.89
N VAL A 201 -27.55 9.55 -7.08
CA VAL A 201 -28.01 10.93 -6.88
C VAL A 201 -27.79 11.64 -8.22
N GLN A 202 -28.80 12.30 -8.78
CA GLN A 202 -28.59 13.30 -9.83
C GLN A 202 -27.90 14.53 -9.22
N SER A 203 -26.59 14.42 -9.02
CA SER A 203 -25.62 15.49 -8.79
C SER A 203 -24.26 14.95 -9.24
N LYS A 204 -23.71 15.46 -10.35
CA LYS A 204 -22.37 15.17 -10.92
C LYS A 204 -21.82 13.76 -10.65
N GLN A 205 -21.99 12.83 -11.59
CA GLN A 205 -21.37 11.51 -11.53
C GLN A 205 -19.85 11.67 -11.57
N ILE A 206 -19.18 11.31 -10.48
CA ILE A 206 -17.74 11.44 -10.34
C ILE A 206 -17.09 10.22 -11.01
N ASP A 207 -16.31 10.44 -12.06
CA ASP A 207 -15.49 9.41 -12.70
C ASP A 207 -14.32 9.06 -11.77
N ILE A 208 -14.29 7.84 -11.23
CA ILE A 208 -13.23 7.38 -10.32
C ILE A 208 -11.85 7.49 -10.97
N SER A 209 -11.76 7.18 -12.28
CA SER A 209 -10.51 7.30 -13.01
C SER A 209 -10.06 8.75 -13.13
N GLU A 210 -10.99 9.70 -13.29
CA GLU A 210 -10.67 11.14 -13.29
C GLU A 210 -10.24 11.62 -11.90
N ILE A 211 -10.86 11.14 -10.81
CA ILE A 211 -10.39 11.48 -9.45
C ILE A 211 -8.96 10.98 -9.23
N ILE A 212 -8.70 9.72 -9.58
CA ILE A 212 -7.36 9.12 -9.44
C ILE A 212 -6.36 9.92 -10.27
N LEU A 213 -6.72 10.26 -11.51
CA LEU A 213 -5.89 11.08 -12.39
C LEU A 213 -5.65 12.49 -11.82
N GLU A 214 -6.67 13.15 -11.25
CA GLU A 214 -6.51 14.46 -10.63
C GLU A 214 -5.60 14.38 -9.40
N GLU A 215 -5.69 13.32 -8.59
CA GLU A 215 -4.79 13.10 -7.45
C GLU A 215 -3.36 12.75 -7.90
N PHE A 216 -3.18 12.04 -9.02
CA PHE A 216 -1.88 11.82 -9.67
C PHE A 216 -1.27 13.14 -10.12
N ARG A 217 -1.98 13.92 -10.95
CA ARG A 217 -1.54 15.24 -11.44
C ARG A 217 -1.12 16.17 -10.31
N ASN A 218 -1.92 16.20 -9.23
CA ASN A 218 -1.64 17.03 -8.06
C ASN A 218 -0.43 16.56 -7.27
N THR A 219 -0.27 15.24 -7.09
CA THR A 219 0.80 14.66 -6.26
C THR A 219 2.15 14.65 -6.98
N LEU A 220 2.15 14.37 -8.28
CA LEU A 220 3.34 14.35 -9.14
C LEU A 220 3.71 15.74 -9.69
N ALA A 221 2.80 16.72 -9.55
CA ALA A 221 2.90 18.04 -10.18
C ALA A 221 2.96 17.98 -11.71
N GLU A 222 2.27 17.01 -12.31
CA GLU A 222 2.28 16.71 -13.75
C GLU A 222 0.88 16.93 -14.35
N PRO A 223 0.50 18.18 -14.71
CA PRO A 223 -0.87 18.51 -15.11
C PRO A 223 -1.31 17.87 -16.43
N GLU A 224 -0.35 17.52 -17.30
CA GLU A 224 -0.59 16.95 -18.63
C GLU A 224 -0.72 15.41 -18.62
N MET A 225 -0.56 14.77 -17.45
CA MET A 225 -0.69 13.33 -17.32
C MET A 225 -2.09 12.86 -17.76
N SER A 226 -2.15 11.75 -18.49
CA SER A 226 -3.34 11.16 -19.09
C SER A 226 -3.78 9.88 -18.36
N HIS A 227 -5.01 9.40 -18.59
CA HIS A 227 -5.58 8.26 -17.85
C HIS A 227 -4.78 6.94 -17.93
N HIS A 228 -4.06 6.74 -19.04
CA HIS A 228 -3.31 5.50 -19.31
C HIS A 228 -1.80 5.67 -19.05
N ASP A 229 -1.39 6.86 -18.60
CA ASP A 229 0.01 7.11 -18.26
C ASP A 229 0.36 6.34 -16.99
N ASP A 230 1.54 5.72 -16.99
CA ASP A 230 2.05 4.95 -15.87
C ASP A 230 2.52 5.89 -14.76
N PHE A 231 2.00 5.70 -13.55
CA PHE A 231 2.38 6.45 -12.35
C PHE A 231 3.89 6.53 -12.12
N PHE A 232 4.61 5.44 -12.37
CA PHE A 232 6.05 5.34 -12.13
C PHE A 232 6.86 6.00 -13.26
N ASP A 233 6.34 6.11 -14.49
CA ASP A 233 7.00 6.84 -15.58
C ASP A 233 7.09 8.35 -15.29
N PHE A 234 6.20 8.88 -14.45
CA PHE A 234 6.15 10.29 -14.06
C PHE A 234 6.80 10.55 -12.68
N GLY A 235 7.69 9.66 -12.23
CA GLY A 235 8.42 9.83 -10.96
C GLY A 235 7.62 9.38 -9.72
N GLY A 236 6.53 8.64 -9.90
CA GLY A 236 5.80 8.01 -8.81
C GLY A 236 6.65 7.00 -8.04
N HIS A 237 6.49 6.99 -6.71
CA HIS A 237 7.14 6.02 -5.82
C HIS A 237 6.24 5.70 -4.62
N SER A 238 6.70 4.81 -3.73
CA SER A 238 5.89 4.27 -2.62
C SER A 238 5.28 5.34 -1.70
N LEU A 239 6.04 6.42 -1.45
CA LEU A 239 5.61 7.54 -0.62
C LEU A 239 4.42 8.27 -1.26
N LEU A 240 4.52 8.58 -2.55
CA LEU A 240 3.49 9.27 -3.31
C LEU A 240 2.26 8.37 -3.51
N ALA A 241 2.45 7.07 -3.73
CA ALA A 241 1.34 6.11 -3.77
C ALA A 241 0.58 6.06 -2.44
N THR A 242 1.29 6.05 -1.31
CA THR A 242 0.66 6.12 0.03
C THR A 242 -0.12 7.41 0.21
N ARG A 243 0.42 8.55 -0.25
CA ARG A 243 -0.26 9.85 -0.26
C ARG A 243 -1.57 9.79 -1.05
N ILE A 244 -1.51 9.25 -2.26
CA ILE A 244 -2.66 9.13 -3.16
C ILE A 244 -3.73 8.22 -2.56
N ILE A 245 -3.36 7.01 -2.10
CA ILE A 245 -4.29 6.07 -1.45
C ILE A 245 -5.01 6.72 -0.28
N GLY A 246 -4.25 7.37 0.59
CA GLY A 246 -4.80 8.08 1.73
C GLY A 246 -5.78 9.19 1.31
N ASN A 247 -5.36 10.06 0.38
CA ASN A 247 -6.19 11.17 -0.09
C ASN A 247 -7.47 10.69 -0.77
N LEU A 248 -7.39 9.66 -1.60
CA LEU A 248 -8.54 9.02 -2.25
C LEU A 248 -9.51 8.46 -1.21
N LEU A 249 -9.01 7.77 -0.19
CA LEU A 249 -9.84 7.21 0.86
C LEU A 249 -10.54 8.31 1.68
N ASN A 250 -9.80 9.35 2.07
CA ASN A 250 -10.33 10.39 2.94
C ASN A 250 -11.25 11.39 2.22
N LYS A 251 -10.84 11.89 1.05
CA LYS A 251 -11.59 12.91 0.30
C LYS A 251 -12.75 12.31 -0.50
N HIS A 252 -12.59 11.09 -1.00
CA HIS A 252 -13.51 10.48 -1.97
C HIS A 252 -14.09 9.13 -1.53
N GLY A 253 -13.62 8.56 -0.42
CA GLY A 253 -14.03 7.21 0.01
C GLY A 253 -13.54 6.09 -0.90
N ILE A 254 -12.53 6.37 -1.74
CA ILE A 254 -11.96 5.41 -2.68
C ILE A 254 -10.78 4.71 -2.01
N GLU A 255 -10.90 3.41 -1.78
CA GLU A 255 -9.84 2.57 -1.27
C GLU A 255 -9.17 1.82 -2.43
N ILE A 256 -7.85 1.91 -2.48
CA ILE A 256 -6.99 1.19 -3.41
C ILE A 256 -5.88 0.55 -2.58
N GLN A 257 -5.49 -0.68 -2.89
CA GLN A 257 -4.39 -1.33 -2.20
C GLN A 257 -3.06 -0.87 -2.80
N PHE A 258 -2.02 -0.78 -1.97
CA PHE A 258 -0.68 -0.40 -2.43
C PHE A 258 -0.15 -1.32 -3.55
N ASN A 259 -0.51 -2.60 -3.50
CA ASN A 259 -0.12 -3.60 -4.50
C ASN A 259 -0.76 -3.34 -5.88
N ASP A 260 -1.90 -2.63 -5.93
CA ASP A 260 -2.61 -2.35 -7.19
C ASP A 260 -1.82 -1.38 -8.06
N PHE A 261 -1.04 -0.45 -7.47
CA PHE A 261 -0.16 0.46 -8.21
C PHE A 261 0.85 -0.30 -9.06
N PHE A 262 1.45 -1.39 -8.56
CA PHE A 262 2.44 -2.15 -9.33
C PHE A 262 1.83 -3.10 -10.36
N LYS A 263 0.57 -3.49 -10.18
CA LYS A 263 -0.14 -4.37 -11.13
C LYS A 263 -0.81 -3.56 -12.24
N SER A 264 -1.23 -2.35 -11.92
CA SER A 264 -2.13 -1.55 -12.74
C SER A 264 -1.81 -0.07 -12.51
N PRO A 265 -0.66 0.42 -13.01
CA PRO A 265 -0.07 1.70 -12.62
C PRO A 265 -0.74 2.94 -13.22
N SER A 266 -1.76 2.77 -14.06
CA SER A 266 -2.47 3.89 -14.67
C SER A 266 -3.74 4.27 -13.89
N ALA A 267 -4.20 5.51 -14.00
CA ALA A 267 -5.44 5.94 -13.35
C ALA A 267 -6.67 5.16 -13.86
N ALA A 268 -6.68 4.81 -15.15
CA ALA A 268 -7.73 3.98 -15.76
C ALA A 268 -7.75 2.56 -15.19
N ASP A 269 -6.58 1.94 -15.02
CA ASP A 269 -6.50 0.57 -14.54
C ASP A 269 -6.72 0.49 -13.03
N LEU A 270 -6.17 1.42 -12.24
CA LEU A 270 -6.41 1.52 -10.80
C LEU A 270 -7.89 1.68 -10.47
N ALA A 271 -8.66 2.38 -11.31
CA ALA A 271 -10.09 2.56 -11.11
C ALA A 271 -10.87 1.23 -11.10
N GLN A 272 -10.33 0.16 -11.70
CA GLN A 272 -10.94 -1.18 -11.72
C GLN A 272 -10.81 -1.89 -10.37
N TYR A 273 -9.81 -1.53 -9.56
CA TYR A 273 -9.55 -2.09 -8.22
C TYR A 273 -10.09 -1.22 -7.09
N ALA A 274 -10.56 -0.01 -7.41
CA ALA A 274 -11.07 0.95 -6.45
C ALA A 274 -12.37 0.46 -5.76
N LEU A 275 -12.34 0.34 -4.44
CA LEU A 275 -13.51 0.07 -3.61
C LEU A 275 -14.07 1.39 -3.05
N VAL A 276 -15.37 1.65 -3.23
CA VAL A 276 -16.00 2.87 -2.70
C VAL A 276 -16.65 2.57 -1.34
N LYS A 277 -16.06 3.08 -0.27
CA LYS A 277 -16.60 3.02 1.09
C LYS A 277 -17.41 4.28 1.41
N SER A 278 -18.48 4.11 2.20
CA SER A 278 -19.18 5.24 2.82
C SER A 278 -18.24 5.92 3.81
N THR A 279 -17.73 7.10 3.47
CA THR A 279 -16.91 7.90 4.38
C THR A 279 -17.79 8.61 5.40
N LYS A 280 -17.48 8.40 6.69
CA LYS A 280 -17.83 9.33 7.76
C LYS A 280 -16.54 10.03 8.18
N THR A 281 -16.27 11.20 7.62
CA THR A 281 -15.20 12.06 8.13
C THR A 281 -15.80 13.33 8.72
N ALA A 282 -15.78 13.40 10.05
CA ALA A 282 -16.05 14.65 10.76
C ALA A 282 -14.80 15.51 10.66
N LYS A 283 -14.87 16.64 9.94
CA LYS A 283 -13.86 17.69 10.03
C LYS A 283 -13.88 18.23 11.45
N THR A 284 -12.81 18.01 12.20
CA THR A 284 -12.68 18.56 13.55
C THR A 284 -11.93 19.87 13.43
N THR A 285 -12.55 20.97 13.86
CA THR A 285 -11.85 22.26 13.98
C THR A 285 -10.90 22.14 15.17
N LEU A 286 -9.60 22.02 14.91
CA LEU A 286 -8.59 21.91 15.96
C LEU A 286 -8.30 23.31 16.53
N GLN A 287 -8.39 23.44 17.86
CA GLN A 287 -7.81 24.58 18.58
C GLN A 287 -6.29 24.45 18.49
N ARG A 288 -5.57 25.58 18.39
CA ARG A 288 -4.10 25.56 18.34
C ARG A 288 -3.55 24.99 19.65
N VAL A 289 -3.01 23.79 19.60
CA VAL A 289 -2.40 23.11 20.74
C VAL A 289 -0.97 23.58 20.89
N GLU A 290 -0.62 24.09 22.07
CA GLU A 290 0.72 24.60 22.38
C GLU A 290 1.57 23.57 23.16
N LYS A 291 0.93 22.57 23.77
CA LYS A 291 1.59 21.50 24.52
C LYS A 291 0.84 20.18 24.35
N ALA A 292 1.55 19.09 24.10
CA ALA A 292 1.01 17.74 23.94
C ALA A 292 2.03 16.68 24.42
N PRO A 293 1.60 15.44 24.71
CA PRO A 293 2.53 14.33 24.88
C PRO A 293 3.29 14.03 23.57
N LEU A 294 4.34 13.22 23.62
CA LEU A 294 4.99 12.69 22.42
C LEU A 294 4.07 11.74 21.63
N THR A 295 4.25 11.69 20.31
CA THR A 295 3.72 10.58 19.51
C THR A 295 4.41 9.27 19.91
N LEU A 296 3.84 8.11 19.57
CA LEU A 296 4.46 6.81 19.83
C LEU A 296 5.85 6.70 19.17
N ALA A 297 6.02 7.27 17.97
CA ALA A 297 7.31 7.32 17.27
C ALA A 297 8.31 8.24 17.99
N GLN A 298 7.88 9.46 18.36
CA GLN A 298 8.71 10.39 19.13
C GLN A 298 9.11 9.84 20.50
N ASP A 299 8.22 9.13 21.19
CA ASP A 299 8.51 8.50 22.48
C ASP A 299 9.58 7.42 22.34
N PHE A 300 9.47 6.57 21.33
CA PHE A 300 10.49 5.58 21.03
C PHE A 300 11.86 6.22 20.69
N LEU A 301 11.86 7.26 19.83
CA LEU A 301 13.08 7.98 19.49
C LEU A 301 13.67 8.70 20.71
N TRP A 302 12.85 9.28 21.58
CA TRP A 302 13.30 9.94 22.81
C TRP A 302 13.95 8.95 23.78
N GLN A 303 13.38 7.76 23.95
CA GLN A 303 13.98 6.69 24.75
C GLN A 303 15.34 6.27 24.19
N ALA A 304 15.45 6.13 22.86
CA ALA A 304 16.70 5.80 22.21
C ALA A 304 17.73 6.94 22.36
N TYR A 305 17.32 8.19 22.15
CA TYR A 305 18.15 9.38 22.34
C TYR A 305 18.69 9.49 23.76
N SER A 306 17.83 9.27 24.77
CA SER A 306 18.24 9.24 26.18
C SER A 306 19.17 8.06 26.51
N ALA A 307 19.00 6.90 25.88
CA ALA A 307 19.85 5.73 26.10
C ALA A 307 21.24 5.89 25.47
N PHE A 308 21.38 6.78 24.49
CA PHE A 308 22.64 7.15 23.84
C PHE A 308 23.19 8.47 24.39
N ASP A 309 22.95 8.77 25.67
CA ASP A 309 23.47 9.95 26.38
C ASP A 309 23.23 11.28 25.64
N PHE A 310 22.09 11.38 24.95
CA PHE A 310 21.73 12.53 24.14
C PHE A 310 22.77 12.87 23.04
N SER A 311 23.39 11.84 22.45
CA SER A 311 24.40 11.95 21.39
C SER A 311 23.88 12.64 20.10
N PRO A 312 24.76 13.37 19.36
CA PRO A 312 24.46 13.90 18.02
C PRO A 312 24.08 12.88 16.95
N ILE A 313 24.15 11.56 17.22
CA ILE A 313 23.79 10.49 16.28
C ILE A 313 22.37 10.59 15.71
N TYR A 314 21.48 11.33 16.39
CA TYR A 314 20.10 11.61 15.97
C TYR A 314 19.92 12.98 15.31
N ASN A 315 21.01 13.68 15.02
CA ASN A 315 20.98 14.84 14.15
C ASN A 315 20.91 14.42 12.69
N LEU A 316 20.29 15.26 11.88
CA LEU A 316 20.29 15.16 10.44
C LEU A 316 21.07 16.35 9.87
N PRO A 317 22.37 16.17 9.55
CA PRO A 317 23.25 17.24 9.07
C PRO A 317 23.14 17.39 7.54
N PHE A 318 22.00 17.89 7.06
CA PHE A 318 21.85 18.13 5.62
C PHE A 318 22.75 19.28 5.17
N ALA A 319 23.33 19.13 3.98
CA ALA A 319 24.16 20.16 3.39
C ALA A 319 23.91 20.31 1.89
N VAL A 320 23.81 21.56 1.41
CA VAL A 320 23.71 21.86 -0.02
C VAL A 320 24.71 22.93 -0.43
N GLU A 321 25.41 22.71 -1.54
CA GLU A 321 26.21 23.73 -2.22
C GLU A 321 25.34 24.47 -3.23
N PHE A 322 25.31 25.80 -3.17
CA PHE A 322 24.74 26.62 -4.24
C PHE A 322 25.78 26.86 -5.33
N LEU A 323 25.39 26.65 -6.58
CA LEU A 323 26.27 26.87 -7.74
C LEU A 323 26.31 28.34 -8.17
N GLU A 324 25.34 29.13 -7.73
CA GLU A 324 25.20 30.57 -7.93
C GLU A 324 25.03 31.28 -6.58
N GLU A 325 25.35 32.57 -6.50
CA GLU A 325 25.15 33.31 -5.25
C GLU A 325 23.65 33.49 -4.94
N ILE A 326 23.30 33.22 -3.69
CA ILE A 326 21.98 33.45 -3.12
C ILE A 326 21.98 34.69 -2.24
N ASN A 327 20.84 35.38 -2.17
CA ASN A 327 20.65 36.49 -1.25
C ASN A 327 20.31 35.96 0.14
N GLU A 328 21.24 36.11 1.08
CA GLU A 328 21.11 35.57 2.44
C GLU A 328 19.96 36.20 3.25
N ASP A 329 19.60 37.46 2.97
CA ASP A 329 18.48 38.14 3.65
C ASP A 329 17.12 37.60 3.18
N ILE A 330 16.98 37.32 1.88
CA ILE A 330 15.79 36.64 1.32
C ILE A 330 15.71 35.22 1.90
N PHE A 331 16.86 34.55 2.00
CA PHE A 331 16.95 33.20 2.53
C PHE A 331 16.53 33.12 4.01
N LEU A 332 16.97 34.07 4.84
CA LEU A 332 16.52 34.22 6.22
C LEU A 332 15.01 34.44 6.31
N GLN A 333 14.45 35.31 5.47
CA GLN A 333 13.00 35.55 5.44
C GLN A 333 12.23 34.29 5.06
N ALA A 334 12.68 33.59 4.01
CA ALA A 334 12.06 32.36 3.56
C ALA A 334 12.07 31.28 4.66
N PHE A 335 13.21 31.04 5.31
CA PHE A 335 13.28 30.11 6.43
C PHE A 335 12.44 30.55 7.64
N THR A 336 12.32 31.86 7.89
CA THR A 336 11.43 32.38 8.95
C THR A 336 9.98 31.98 8.64
N ASP A 337 9.54 32.12 7.39
CA ASP A 337 8.19 31.67 6.98
C ASP A 337 7.99 30.16 7.19
N ILE A 338 9.03 29.34 6.95
CA ILE A 338 8.99 27.89 7.17
C ILE A 338 8.85 27.57 8.67
N VAL A 339 9.65 28.18 9.52
CA VAL A 339 9.62 27.96 10.98
C VAL A 339 8.31 28.46 11.60
N GLU A 340 7.73 29.55 11.08
CA GLU A 340 6.42 30.04 11.51
C GLU A 340 5.30 29.07 11.11
N ARG A 341 5.32 28.62 9.85
CA ARG A 341 4.34 27.69 9.25
C ARG A 341 4.33 26.34 9.95
N HIS A 342 5.50 25.73 10.14
CA HIS A 342 5.64 24.38 10.64
C HIS A 342 5.98 24.36 12.13
N ALA A 343 4.96 24.19 12.96
CA ALA A 343 5.10 24.25 14.42
C ALA A 343 6.16 23.28 14.97
N GLY A 344 6.32 22.09 14.36
CA GLY A 344 7.31 21.09 14.74
C GLY A 344 8.74 21.64 14.78
N LEU A 345 9.12 22.51 13.84
CA LEU A 345 10.47 23.10 13.79
C LEU A 345 10.76 24.05 14.97
N ARG A 346 9.73 24.54 15.65
CA ARG A 346 9.86 25.38 16.83
C ARG A 346 9.27 24.72 18.07
N THR A 347 9.40 23.40 18.15
CA THR A 347 8.96 22.59 19.29
C THR A 347 10.15 22.20 20.17
N MET A 348 10.01 22.43 21.47
CA MET A 348 10.94 21.99 22.51
C MET A 348 10.36 20.79 23.26
N PHE A 349 11.21 20.04 23.96
CA PHE A 349 10.87 18.79 24.62
C PHE A 349 11.22 18.88 26.10
N ASN A 350 10.20 18.82 26.97
CA ASN A 350 10.35 19.02 28.40
C ASN A 350 10.00 17.75 29.15
N THR A 351 10.91 17.28 30.00
CA THR A 351 10.68 16.12 30.86
C THR A 351 10.33 16.58 32.27
N ASP A 352 9.18 16.14 32.78
CA ASP A 352 8.77 16.29 34.18
C ASP A 352 8.31 14.94 34.74
N ASN A 353 8.80 14.55 35.91
CA ASN A 353 8.51 13.27 36.58
C ASN A 353 8.66 12.02 35.68
N GLY A 354 9.61 12.03 34.74
CA GLY A 354 9.86 10.92 33.82
C GLY A 354 8.91 10.85 32.61
N GLN A 355 8.01 11.83 32.46
CA GLN A 355 7.18 12.00 31.28
C GLN A 355 7.69 13.17 30.45
N THR A 356 7.90 12.96 29.15
CA THR A 356 8.29 14.01 28.22
C THR A 356 7.08 14.50 27.45
N ASP A 357 6.90 15.82 27.43
CA ASP A 357 5.92 16.51 26.60
C ASP A 357 6.63 17.37 25.55
N GLN A 358 5.97 17.59 24.43
CA GLN A 358 6.40 18.54 23.41
C GLN A 358 5.65 19.87 23.56
N GLN A 359 6.37 20.98 23.42
CA GLN A 359 5.86 22.34 23.62
C GLN A 359 6.30 23.25 22.48
N VAL A 360 5.34 23.89 21.83
CA VAL A 360 5.58 24.80 20.72
C VAL A 360 5.97 26.19 21.25
N VAL A 361 7.09 26.72 20.77
CA VAL A 361 7.52 28.10 21.03
C VAL A 361 6.63 29.07 20.27
N PRO A 362 5.98 30.04 20.93
CA PRO A 362 5.17 31.06 20.25
C PRO A 362 5.98 31.86 19.23
N ILE A 363 5.37 32.23 18.11
CA ILE A 363 6.05 32.99 17.04
C ILE A 363 6.64 34.30 17.57
N SER A 364 5.94 34.98 18.48
CA SER A 364 6.39 36.22 19.13
C SER A 364 7.68 36.06 19.94
N GLU A 365 8.05 34.83 20.30
CA GLU A 365 9.22 34.52 21.12
C GLU A 365 10.38 33.96 20.29
N LEU A 366 10.21 33.69 18.99
CA LEU A 366 11.26 33.12 18.13
C LEU A 366 12.55 33.95 18.12
N GLN A 367 12.44 35.28 18.25
CA GLN A 367 13.59 36.20 18.30
C GLN A 367 14.49 36.00 19.54
N GLN A 368 14.02 35.28 20.56
CA GLN A 368 14.81 34.93 21.74
C GLN A 368 15.80 33.78 21.46
N PHE A 369 15.62 33.07 20.35
CA PHE A 369 16.43 31.93 19.97
C PHE A 369 17.31 32.27 18.76
N LYS A 370 18.59 31.91 18.83
CA LYS A 370 19.48 31.98 17.66
C LYS A 370 19.44 30.64 16.93
N TRP A 371 18.83 30.63 15.75
CA TRP A 371 18.66 29.44 14.91
C TRP A 371 19.14 29.65 13.46
N PHE A 372 19.45 30.89 13.06
CA PHE A 372 20.00 31.24 11.75
C PHE A 372 21.32 31.98 11.87
N TRP A 373 22.33 31.58 11.09
CA TRP A 373 23.63 32.23 10.98
C TRP A 373 23.97 32.51 9.51
N ASN A 374 24.25 33.76 9.19
CA ASN A 374 24.70 34.15 7.85
C ASN A 374 26.18 33.79 7.62
N SER A 375 26.68 33.98 6.40
CA SER A 375 28.07 33.63 6.06
C SER A 375 29.11 34.47 6.81
N ALA A 376 28.80 35.71 7.17
CA ALA A 376 29.69 36.58 7.94
C ALA A 376 29.84 36.11 9.39
N GLU A 377 28.81 35.47 9.96
CA GLU A 377 28.79 34.88 11.30
C GLU A 377 29.40 33.46 11.38
N SER A 378 29.84 32.90 10.25
CA SER A 378 30.17 31.48 10.10
C SER A 378 31.61 31.19 9.69
N LYS A 379 32.52 32.15 9.92
CA LYS A 379 33.93 32.06 9.45
C LYS A 379 34.69 30.84 9.97
N ASP A 380 34.42 30.42 11.21
CA ASP A 380 35.09 29.30 11.86
C ASP A 380 34.25 28.00 11.81
N ALA A 381 33.04 28.06 11.25
CA ALA A 381 32.14 26.93 11.18
C ALA A 381 32.45 26.05 9.96
N THR A 382 32.45 24.74 10.17
CA THR A 382 32.56 23.72 9.13
C THR A 382 31.34 22.80 9.16
N LEU A 383 31.07 22.10 8.06
CA LEU A 383 30.01 21.07 8.03
C LEU A 383 30.22 20.01 9.12
N ALA A 384 31.47 19.58 9.35
CA ALA A 384 31.81 18.64 10.42
C ALA A 384 31.50 19.22 11.81
N SER A 385 31.82 20.49 12.07
CA SER A 385 31.51 21.12 13.36
C SER A 385 30.02 21.30 13.60
N GLU A 386 29.22 21.54 12.55
CA GLU A 386 27.76 21.60 12.69
C GLU A 386 27.18 20.19 12.86
N ALA A 387 27.65 19.18 12.12
CA ALA A 387 27.21 17.80 12.30
C ALA A 387 27.44 17.27 13.72
N ALA A 388 28.58 17.63 14.33
CA ALA A 388 28.93 17.26 15.71
C ALA A 388 28.20 18.07 16.80
N TYR A 389 27.34 19.03 16.44
CA TYR A 389 26.66 19.87 17.41
C TYR A 389 25.67 19.05 18.25
N GLN A 390 25.80 19.09 19.58
CA GLN A 390 24.85 18.41 20.47
C GLN A 390 23.73 19.36 20.86
N PHE A 391 22.49 19.09 20.42
CA PHE A 391 21.32 19.86 20.84
C PHE A 391 20.94 19.58 22.29
N ASP A 392 20.53 20.62 23.01
CA ASP A 392 19.71 20.49 24.22
C ASP A 392 18.25 20.82 23.91
N LEU A 393 17.50 19.80 23.50
CA LEU A 393 16.08 19.91 23.10
C LEU A 393 15.15 20.48 24.18
N THR A 394 15.62 20.59 25.43
CA THR A 394 14.88 21.19 26.54
C THR A 394 15.07 22.72 26.62
N ARG A 395 16.04 23.28 25.88
CA ARG A 395 16.47 24.69 26.02
C ARG A 395 16.67 25.45 24.72
N GLU A 396 16.81 24.76 23.59
CA GLU A 396 16.99 25.38 22.29
C GLU A 396 16.06 24.81 21.23
N LEU A 397 15.97 25.50 20.08
CA LEU A 397 15.21 25.01 18.96
C LEU A 397 15.94 23.82 18.30
N PRO A 398 15.21 22.81 17.82
CA PRO A 398 15.76 21.58 17.25
C PRO A 398 16.35 21.76 15.84
N LEU A 399 16.83 22.96 15.48
CA LEU A 399 17.42 23.24 14.18
C LEU A 399 18.43 24.38 14.21
N ARG A 400 19.36 24.32 13.25
CA ARG A 400 20.34 25.34 12.93
C ARG A 400 20.46 25.49 11.42
N ILE A 401 20.18 26.70 10.94
CA ILE A 401 20.35 27.09 9.54
C ILE A 401 21.60 27.95 9.45
N ARG A 402 22.63 27.45 8.78
CA ARG A 402 23.91 28.16 8.70
C ARG A 402 24.41 28.23 7.28
N LEU A 403 24.71 29.44 6.82
CA LEU A 403 25.43 29.64 5.55
C LEU A 403 26.93 29.70 5.82
N ILE A 404 27.70 28.89 5.12
CA ILE A 404 29.16 28.80 5.19
C ILE A 404 29.71 29.15 3.82
N ARG A 405 30.88 29.79 3.76
CA ARG A 405 31.63 29.91 2.50
C ARG A 405 32.72 28.85 2.45
N ASN A 406 32.68 28.00 1.42
CA ASN A 406 33.68 26.97 1.24
C ASN A 406 35.02 27.56 0.77
N ALA A 407 36.05 26.72 0.62
CA ALA A 407 37.39 27.15 0.22
C ALA A 407 37.44 27.86 -1.15
N GLN A 408 36.42 27.66 -2.01
CA GLN A 408 36.28 28.31 -3.32
C GLN A 408 35.44 29.59 -3.26
N GLY A 409 34.97 29.98 -2.07
CA GLY A 409 34.12 31.16 -1.85
C GLY A 409 32.63 30.94 -2.13
N ARG A 410 32.21 29.73 -2.52
CA ARG A 410 30.81 29.41 -2.79
C ARG A 410 30.02 29.27 -1.49
N GLN A 411 28.74 29.61 -1.55
CA GLN A 411 27.82 29.47 -0.42
C GLN A 411 27.37 28.03 -0.28
N THR A 412 27.49 27.52 0.93
CA THR A 412 27.01 26.20 1.35
C THR A 412 26.03 26.40 2.49
N LEU A 413 24.85 25.80 2.39
CA LEU A 413 23.92 25.69 3.49
C LEU A 413 24.25 24.44 4.30
N SER A 414 24.45 24.61 5.60
CA SER A 414 24.25 23.57 6.60
C SER A 414 22.85 23.72 7.17
N PHE A 415 21.99 22.73 6.90
CA PHE A 415 20.67 22.59 7.50
C PHE A 415 20.74 21.43 8.49
N LEU A 416 21.16 21.75 9.71
CA LEU A 416 21.19 20.79 10.80
C LEU A 416 19.86 20.81 11.53
N VAL A 417 19.24 19.66 11.71
CA VAL A 417 17.96 19.53 12.39
C VAL A 417 17.92 18.22 13.18
N HIS A 418 17.30 18.22 14.35
CA HIS A 418 17.16 17.01 15.15
C HIS A 418 16.04 16.12 14.60
N HIS A 419 16.25 14.81 14.54
CA HIS A 419 15.29 13.86 13.99
C HIS A 419 13.96 13.78 14.78
N MET A 420 13.84 14.45 15.93
CA MET A 420 12.60 14.49 16.74
C MET A 420 11.49 15.35 16.12
N VAL A 421 11.84 16.23 15.16
CA VAL A 421 10.92 17.20 14.57
C VAL A 421 10.82 17.12 13.05
N ILE A 422 11.54 16.19 12.44
CA ILE A 422 11.59 16.02 11.00
C ILE A 422 11.89 14.56 10.70
N ASP A 423 11.39 14.11 9.55
CA ASP A 423 11.75 12.86 8.91
C ASP A 423 11.95 13.10 7.40
N GLU A 424 12.19 12.05 6.64
CA GLU A 424 12.51 12.12 5.21
C GLU A 424 11.37 12.74 4.39
N TRP A 425 10.12 12.42 4.73
CA TRP A 425 8.95 13.06 4.11
C TRP A 425 8.94 14.56 4.41
N SER A 426 9.16 14.93 5.67
CA SER A 426 9.17 16.33 6.10
C SER A 426 10.26 17.13 5.39
N LEU A 427 11.42 16.53 5.09
CA LEU A 427 12.49 17.21 4.35
C LEU A 427 12.01 17.63 2.96
N ASN A 428 11.35 16.74 2.22
CA ASN A 428 10.81 17.07 0.90
C ASN A 428 9.75 18.19 0.99
N THR A 429 8.88 18.16 2.00
CA THR A 429 7.90 19.23 2.27
C THR A 429 8.58 20.56 2.58
N ILE A 430 9.62 20.56 3.43
CA ILE A 430 10.37 21.77 3.79
C ILE A 430 11.07 22.36 2.58
N MET A 431 11.73 21.55 1.75
CA MET A 431 12.45 22.05 0.59
C MET A 431 11.50 22.62 -0.47
N ALA A 432 10.33 22.01 -0.66
CA ALA A 432 9.29 22.55 -1.55
C ALA A 432 8.71 23.88 -1.02
N ASP A 433 8.38 23.95 0.27
CA ASP A 433 7.89 25.19 0.88
C ASP A 433 8.97 26.28 0.89
N LEU A 434 10.25 25.91 1.07
CA LEU A 434 11.38 26.84 1.02
C LEU A 434 11.53 27.45 -0.38
N ALA A 435 11.42 26.66 -1.44
CA ALA A 435 11.46 27.16 -2.81
C ALA A 435 10.31 28.15 -3.08
N HIS A 436 9.10 27.85 -2.61
CA HIS A 436 7.93 28.73 -2.71
C HIS A 436 8.13 30.04 -1.92
N ALA A 437 8.57 29.94 -0.67
CA ALA A 437 8.83 31.08 0.19
C ALA A 437 9.95 31.98 -0.36
N TYR A 438 11.04 31.38 -0.84
CA TYR A 438 12.14 32.11 -1.45
C TYR A 438 11.70 32.90 -2.68
N LEU A 439 10.88 32.31 -3.55
CA LEU A 439 10.33 33.00 -4.72
C LEU A 439 9.42 34.18 -4.32
N ALA A 440 8.51 33.97 -3.36
CA ALA A 440 7.63 35.03 -2.87
C ALA A 440 8.44 36.19 -2.26
N ARG A 441 9.39 35.87 -1.38
CA ARG A 441 10.26 36.87 -0.74
C ARG A 441 11.18 37.58 -1.72
N SER A 442 11.61 36.90 -2.78
CA SER A 442 12.33 37.53 -3.88
C SER A 442 11.50 38.56 -4.65
N ASN A 443 10.17 38.43 -4.62
CA ASN A 443 9.22 39.43 -5.13
C ASN A 443 8.81 40.47 -4.07
N ALA A 444 9.44 40.47 -2.90
CA ALA A 444 9.07 41.28 -1.74
C ALA A 444 7.64 41.03 -1.22
N GLU A 445 7.13 39.82 -1.43
CA GLU A 445 5.81 39.38 -0.97
C GLU A 445 5.96 38.32 0.13
N ALA A 446 4.94 38.20 1.00
CA ALA A 446 4.86 37.06 1.91
C ALA A 446 4.34 35.82 1.13
N PRO A 447 4.81 34.60 1.44
CA PRO A 447 4.30 33.41 0.79
C PRO A 447 2.80 33.23 1.05
N ASN A 448 2.06 32.99 -0.03
CA ASN A 448 0.66 32.60 0.06
C ASN A 448 0.55 31.08 0.17
N TRP A 449 0.06 30.58 1.31
CA TRP A 449 -0.09 29.15 1.57
C TRP A 449 -1.49 28.67 1.17
N LYS A 450 -1.58 27.58 0.41
CA LYS A 450 -2.88 26.99 0.00
C LYS A 450 -3.76 26.56 1.19
N ALA A 451 -3.12 26.06 2.24
CA ALA A 451 -3.78 25.62 3.48
C ALA A 451 -2.85 25.81 4.70
N PRO A 452 -3.41 25.91 5.92
CA PRO A 452 -2.63 25.80 7.14
C PRO A 452 -1.92 24.45 7.23
N ALA A 453 -0.68 24.44 7.73
CA ALA A 453 0.00 23.20 8.08
C ALA A 453 -0.58 22.68 9.41
N GLN A 454 -0.97 21.41 9.44
CA GLN A 454 -1.39 20.74 10.67
C GLN A 454 -0.17 20.57 11.60
N SER A 455 -0.42 20.42 12.90
CA SER A 455 0.64 20.23 13.88
C SER A 455 0.82 18.76 14.24
N ILE A 456 2.06 18.30 14.42
CA ILE A 456 2.34 16.98 14.99
C ILE A 456 1.76 16.83 16.41
N LEU A 457 1.54 17.94 17.12
CA LEU A 457 0.87 17.94 18.42
C LEU A 457 -0.59 17.49 18.31
N ASP A 458 -1.30 17.91 17.26
CA ASP A 458 -2.68 17.50 17.01
C ASP A 458 -2.76 16.01 16.67
N PHE A 459 -1.78 15.52 15.91
CA PHE A 459 -1.61 14.09 15.63
C PHE A 459 -1.36 13.30 16.92
N SER A 460 -0.47 13.77 17.79
CA SER A 460 -0.18 13.13 19.07
C SER A 460 -1.43 12.98 19.95
N LEU A 461 -2.21 14.04 20.12
CA LEU A 461 -3.46 13.98 20.90
C LEU A 461 -4.49 13.02 20.30
N ARG A 462 -4.57 12.97 18.96
CA ARG A 462 -5.44 12.02 18.25
C ARG A 462 -4.98 10.59 18.49
N GLN A 463 -3.68 10.33 18.34
CA GLN A 463 -3.08 9.01 18.55
C GLN A 463 -3.25 8.55 20.01
N GLN A 464 -3.03 9.43 20.98
CA GLN A 464 -3.25 9.13 22.39
C GLN A 464 -4.71 8.72 22.68
N LYS A 465 -5.68 9.41 22.07
CA LYS A 465 -7.10 9.09 22.22
C LYS A 465 -7.48 7.75 21.58
N GLN A 466 -6.87 7.42 20.45
CA GLN A 466 -7.09 6.14 19.74
C GLN A 466 -6.43 4.97 20.48
N GLY A 467 -5.27 5.20 21.10
CA GLY A 467 -4.45 4.16 21.70
C GLY A 467 -3.76 3.27 20.66
N ILE A 468 -3.04 2.26 21.14
CA ILE A 468 -2.36 1.28 20.28
C ILE A 468 -3.41 0.35 19.64
N ASN A 469 -3.36 0.21 18.32
CA ASN A 469 -4.20 -0.75 17.61
C ASN A 469 -3.72 -2.18 17.88
N GLN A 470 -4.53 -2.94 18.62
CA GLN A 470 -4.16 -4.29 19.04
C GLN A 470 -4.09 -5.28 17.88
N ASP A 471 -4.91 -5.12 16.83
CA ASP A 471 -4.88 -6.00 15.66
C ASP A 471 -3.58 -5.82 14.86
N HIS A 472 -3.09 -4.57 14.78
CA HIS A 472 -1.83 -4.27 14.13
C HIS A 472 -0.64 -4.81 14.92
N LEU A 473 -0.68 -4.69 16.26
CA LEU A 473 0.32 -5.32 17.12
C LEU A 473 0.29 -6.87 17.00
N ASN A 474 -0.90 -7.46 16.88
CA ASN A 474 -1.07 -8.90 16.69
C ASN A 474 -0.49 -9.38 15.36
N TYR A 475 -0.63 -8.60 14.28
CA TYR A 475 0.00 -8.88 12.99
C TYR A 475 1.53 -9.02 13.14
N TRP A 476 2.18 -8.02 13.73
CA TRP A 476 3.64 -8.01 13.89
C TRP A 476 4.13 -9.11 14.82
N THR A 477 3.47 -9.31 15.95
CA THR A 477 3.85 -10.37 16.90
C THR A 477 3.66 -11.76 16.31
N LYS A 478 2.71 -11.97 15.39
CA LYS A 478 2.56 -13.22 14.64
C LYS A 478 3.69 -13.39 13.61
N LEU A 479 4.01 -12.35 12.85
CA LEU A 479 5.05 -12.37 11.81
C LEU A 479 6.43 -12.69 12.40
N LEU A 480 6.77 -12.07 13.53
CA LEU A 480 8.11 -12.11 14.13
C LEU A 480 8.30 -13.20 15.19
N ARG A 481 7.26 -13.98 15.48
CA ARG A 481 7.35 -15.04 16.50
C ARG A 481 8.41 -16.08 16.14
N GLY A 482 9.38 -16.26 17.04
CA GLY A 482 10.46 -17.22 16.85
C GLY A 482 11.42 -16.86 15.71
N ALA A 483 11.51 -15.57 15.34
CA ALA A 483 12.51 -15.08 14.40
C ALA A 483 13.92 -15.12 15.01
N THR A 484 14.92 -15.37 14.18
CA THR A 484 16.32 -15.25 14.58
C THR A 484 16.66 -13.79 14.87
N LYS A 485 17.17 -13.51 16.08
CA LYS A 485 17.55 -12.15 16.49
C LYS A 485 18.95 -11.80 15.98
N GLY A 486 19.11 -10.57 15.49
CA GLY A 486 20.38 -10.04 14.98
C GLY A 486 20.88 -10.78 13.74
N LEU A 487 22.16 -10.58 13.42
CA LEU A 487 22.85 -11.24 12.31
C LEU A 487 24.20 -11.78 12.78
N SER A 488 24.42 -13.08 12.55
CA SER A 488 25.73 -13.72 12.70
C SER A 488 26.20 -14.22 11.35
N LEU A 489 27.35 -13.74 10.89
CA LEU A 489 28.01 -14.21 9.68
C LEU A 489 29.28 -15.01 10.04
N PRO A 490 29.68 -15.98 9.21
CA PRO A 490 30.97 -16.64 9.36
C PRO A 490 32.09 -15.63 9.07
N VAL A 491 32.90 -15.34 10.09
CA VAL A 491 34.04 -14.41 10.02
C VAL A 491 35.29 -15.12 10.54
N SER A 492 36.44 -14.94 9.88
CA SER A 492 37.70 -15.52 10.37
C SER A 492 38.13 -14.83 11.66
N GLN A 493 38.55 -15.59 12.66
CA GLN A 493 38.99 -15.03 13.95
C GLN A 493 40.27 -14.17 13.80
N ASN A 494 41.03 -14.35 12.72
CA ASN A 494 42.17 -13.49 12.38
C ASN A 494 41.72 -12.12 11.82
N GLU A 495 40.55 -12.04 11.17
CA GLU A 495 39.98 -10.79 10.66
C GLU A 495 39.43 -9.93 11.80
N LEU A 496 38.76 -10.54 12.78
CA LEU A 496 38.29 -9.86 13.99
C LEU A 496 39.45 -9.30 14.84
N ASN A 497 40.58 -10.00 14.87
CA ASN A 497 41.75 -9.60 15.66
C ASN A 497 42.60 -8.50 15.00
N ALA A 498 42.42 -8.19 13.71
CA ALA A 498 43.12 -7.10 13.05
C ALA A 498 42.58 -5.70 13.44
N GLU A 499 41.37 -5.65 14.02
CA GLU A 499 40.61 -4.42 14.31
C GLU A 499 40.37 -4.24 15.84
N GLN A 500 41.39 -4.54 16.68
CA GLN A 500 41.29 -4.73 18.14
C GLN A 500 41.03 -3.49 19.03
N GLU A 501 40.88 -2.28 18.49
CA GLU A 501 40.33 -1.12 19.21
C GLU A 501 38.94 -0.84 18.66
N LYS A 502 37.91 -0.44 19.45
CA LYS A 502 36.56 -0.07 18.94
C LYS A 502 36.72 0.77 17.67
N PRO A 503 36.64 0.19 16.46
CA PRO A 503 37.06 0.88 15.26
C PRO A 503 35.96 1.87 14.89
N PRO A 504 36.29 2.96 14.17
CA PRO A 504 35.28 3.85 13.65
C PRO A 504 34.30 3.07 12.78
N VAL A 505 33.04 3.50 12.76
CA VAL A 505 32.11 3.04 11.74
C VAL A 505 32.71 3.37 10.37
N GLN A 506 32.61 2.42 9.45
CA GLN A 506 33.12 2.58 8.10
C GLN A 506 31.96 2.54 7.11
N TRP A 507 32.22 3.01 5.90
CA TRP A 507 31.25 2.92 4.81
C TRP A 507 31.90 2.58 3.47
N LEU A 508 31.10 1.98 2.59
CA LEU A 508 31.42 1.72 1.18
C LEU A 508 30.29 2.25 0.31
N GLU A 509 30.61 2.64 -0.92
CA GLU A 509 29.60 3.04 -1.92
C GLU A 509 29.67 2.14 -3.14
N LEU A 510 28.52 1.60 -3.53
CA LEU A 510 28.30 0.92 -4.80
C LEU A 510 27.60 1.90 -5.74
N LYS A 511 28.33 2.36 -6.75
CA LYS A 511 27.76 3.14 -7.85
C LYS A 511 27.29 2.21 -8.96
N PHE A 512 26.06 2.41 -9.41
CA PHE A 512 25.52 1.68 -10.55
C PHE A 512 25.71 2.50 -11.83
N ALA A 513 25.88 1.82 -12.96
CA ALA A 513 25.92 2.49 -14.25
C ALA A 513 24.55 3.15 -14.53
N PRO A 514 24.49 4.28 -15.27
CA PRO A 514 23.22 4.98 -15.54
C PRO A 514 22.13 4.09 -16.13
N GLU A 515 22.51 3.14 -17.00
CA GLU A 515 21.57 2.21 -17.65
C GLU A 515 20.98 1.17 -16.70
N MET A 516 21.55 1.02 -15.49
CA MET A 516 21.06 0.07 -14.49
C MET A 516 19.67 0.45 -13.99
N TYR A 517 19.40 1.75 -13.83
CA TYR A 517 18.11 2.22 -13.33
C TYR A 517 16.96 1.75 -14.23
N GLU A 518 17.05 2.01 -15.54
CA GLU A 518 16.04 1.61 -16.53
C GLU A 518 15.85 0.09 -16.58
N LYS A 519 16.94 -0.68 -16.47
CA LYS A 519 16.86 -2.15 -16.43
C LYS A 519 16.17 -2.67 -15.18
N LEU A 520 16.51 -2.13 -14.01
CA LEU A 520 15.87 -2.49 -12.76
C LEU A 520 14.40 -2.07 -12.74
N LEU A 521 14.08 -0.91 -13.32
CA LEU A 521 12.71 -0.46 -13.49
C LEU A 521 11.91 -1.43 -14.36
N ALA A 522 12.43 -1.80 -15.55
CA ALA A 522 11.79 -2.77 -16.44
C ALA A 522 11.63 -4.15 -15.77
N PHE A 523 12.66 -4.64 -15.08
CA PHE A 523 12.61 -5.89 -14.33
C PHE A 523 11.57 -5.85 -13.20
N SER A 524 11.53 -4.75 -12.45
CA SER A 524 10.58 -4.56 -11.35
C SER A 524 9.13 -4.60 -11.87
N ARG A 525 8.86 -3.98 -13.02
CA ARG A 525 7.55 -4.00 -13.72
C ARG A 525 7.16 -5.40 -14.15
N GLN A 526 8.07 -6.14 -14.79
CA GLN A 526 7.83 -7.52 -15.22
C GLN A 526 7.41 -8.44 -14.06
N HIS A 527 7.86 -8.12 -12.84
CA HIS A 527 7.58 -8.88 -11.63
C HIS A 527 6.58 -8.20 -10.67
N SER A 528 5.86 -7.15 -11.11
CA SER A 528 4.90 -6.38 -10.30
C SER A 528 5.47 -6.00 -8.92
N SER A 529 6.67 -5.43 -8.92
CA SER A 529 7.44 -5.09 -7.73
C SER A 529 8.06 -3.70 -7.86
N SER A 530 8.55 -3.13 -6.76
CA SER A 530 9.31 -1.89 -6.77
C SER A 530 10.82 -2.15 -6.93
N ILE A 531 11.56 -1.15 -7.41
CA ILE A 531 13.04 -1.16 -7.40
C ILE A 531 13.56 -1.43 -5.98
N PHE A 532 12.91 -0.85 -4.96
CA PHE A 532 13.22 -1.12 -3.56
C PHE A 532 13.12 -2.62 -3.24
N ALA A 533 12.02 -3.29 -3.62
CA ALA A 533 11.86 -4.72 -3.38
C ALA A 533 12.92 -5.56 -4.11
N VAL A 534 13.32 -5.17 -5.33
CA VAL A 534 14.39 -5.84 -6.09
C VAL A 534 15.74 -5.72 -5.37
N LEU A 535 16.14 -4.49 -4.99
CA LEU A 535 17.40 -4.24 -4.29
C LEU A 535 17.41 -4.85 -2.89
N TYR A 536 16.31 -4.76 -2.16
CA TYR A 536 16.11 -5.44 -0.87
C TYR A 536 16.31 -6.95 -1.03
N THR A 537 15.71 -7.56 -2.06
CA THR A 537 15.84 -8.99 -2.34
C THR A 537 17.29 -9.35 -2.68
N ALA A 538 17.99 -8.52 -3.45
CA ALA A 538 19.41 -8.73 -3.75
C ALA A 538 20.29 -8.67 -2.49
N ILE A 539 20.02 -7.73 -1.58
CA ILE A 539 20.72 -7.64 -0.28
C ILE A 539 20.43 -8.87 0.57
N ALA A 540 19.15 -9.24 0.74
CA ALA A 540 18.75 -10.40 1.53
C ALA A 540 19.36 -11.70 0.99
N ASN A 541 19.35 -11.88 -0.34
CA ASN A 541 19.97 -13.02 -1.01
C ASN A 541 21.50 -13.04 -0.81
N ALA A 542 22.19 -11.90 -0.93
CA ALA A 542 23.63 -11.82 -0.70
C ALA A 542 24.00 -12.16 0.75
N LEU A 543 23.21 -11.71 1.73
CA LEU A 543 23.40 -12.05 3.14
C LEU A 543 23.13 -13.53 3.42
N GLN A 544 22.10 -14.11 2.80
CA GLN A 544 21.83 -15.55 2.85
C GLN A 544 23.03 -16.35 2.34
N GLN A 545 23.57 -15.99 1.17
CA GLN A 545 24.74 -16.66 0.58
C GLN A 545 26.01 -16.47 1.42
N GLN A 546 26.13 -15.34 2.09
CA GLN A 546 27.28 -15.06 2.96
C GLN A 546 27.24 -15.88 4.26
N GLY A 547 26.04 -16.16 4.79
CA GLY A 547 25.86 -16.75 6.11
C GLY A 547 25.23 -18.15 6.17
N ASP A 548 24.78 -18.71 5.04
CA ASP A 548 23.91 -19.89 4.99
C ASP A 548 22.67 -19.77 5.91
N LEU A 549 22.02 -18.60 5.84
CA LEU A 549 20.96 -18.23 6.76
C LEU A 549 19.66 -18.98 6.46
N LYS A 550 18.98 -19.48 7.50
CA LYS A 550 17.61 -20.06 7.38
C LYS A 550 16.54 -18.98 7.35
N ASP A 551 16.73 -17.93 8.15
CA ASP A 551 15.92 -16.73 8.14
C ASP A 551 16.76 -15.52 8.56
N ILE A 552 16.28 -14.32 8.24
CA ILE A 552 16.85 -13.05 8.65
C ILE A 552 15.74 -12.08 8.98
N VAL A 553 15.94 -11.26 10.01
CA VAL A 553 15.09 -10.09 10.29
C VAL A 553 15.84 -8.85 9.83
N ILE A 554 15.22 -8.09 8.94
CA ILE A 554 15.76 -6.85 8.39
C ILE A 554 14.81 -5.72 8.80
N GLY A 555 15.36 -4.64 9.33
CA GLY A 555 14.63 -3.41 9.61
C GLY A 555 14.51 -2.54 8.36
N THR A 556 13.41 -1.80 8.25
CA THR A 556 13.24 -0.71 7.29
C THR A 556 12.41 0.41 7.90
N SER A 557 12.53 1.60 7.35
CA SER A 557 11.67 2.74 7.66
C SER A 557 10.32 2.59 6.96
N ALA A 558 9.25 2.99 7.65
CA ALA A 558 7.95 3.28 7.08
C ALA A 558 7.53 4.69 7.51
N SER A 559 6.75 5.42 6.70
CA SER A 559 6.49 6.84 6.95
C SER A 559 5.75 7.12 8.26
N GLY A 560 5.04 6.12 8.81
CA GLY A 560 4.11 6.24 9.93
C GLY A 560 2.92 7.18 9.69
N ARG A 561 2.84 7.82 8.51
CA ARG A 561 1.73 8.67 8.10
C ARG A 561 0.69 7.83 7.39
N THR A 562 -0.35 7.44 8.13
CA THR A 562 -1.53 6.74 7.60
C THR A 562 -2.74 7.66 7.48
N ASP A 563 -2.71 8.81 8.16
CA ASP A 563 -3.77 9.82 8.15
C ASP A 563 -3.42 10.95 7.15
N PRO A 564 -4.21 11.12 6.08
CA PRO A 564 -3.93 12.10 5.03
C PRO A 564 -3.97 13.54 5.49
N GLU A 565 -4.65 13.83 6.60
CA GLU A 565 -4.67 15.16 7.19
C GLU A 565 -3.27 15.63 7.59
N PHE A 566 -2.34 14.70 7.83
CA PHE A 566 -0.98 14.99 8.30
C PHE A 566 0.11 14.76 7.24
N PHE A 567 -0.23 14.50 5.96
CA PHE A 567 0.78 14.32 4.90
C PHE A 567 1.65 15.54 4.64
N ASP A 568 1.14 16.74 4.89
CA ASP A 568 1.91 17.99 4.76
C ASP A 568 2.42 18.50 6.12
N THR A 569 2.36 17.66 7.17
CA THR A 569 2.88 18.01 8.51
C THR A 569 4.36 17.68 8.61
N VAL A 570 5.15 18.70 8.94
CA VAL A 570 6.55 18.55 9.34
C VAL A 570 6.62 18.08 10.80
N GLY A 571 7.24 16.92 11.00
CA GLY A 571 7.35 16.24 12.28
C GLY A 571 8.01 14.87 12.13
N TYR A 572 8.29 14.20 13.25
CA TYR A 572 8.78 12.81 13.23
C TYR A 572 7.62 11.82 13.30
N PHE A 573 7.32 11.19 12.16
CA PHE A 573 6.31 10.13 12.05
C PHE A 573 6.92 8.76 11.77
N THR A 574 8.15 8.73 11.24
CA THR A 574 8.82 7.48 10.81
C THR A 574 8.79 6.41 11.89
N THR A 575 8.28 5.24 11.52
CA THR A 575 8.34 4.04 12.33
C THR A 575 9.35 3.07 11.74
N MET A 576 10.08 2.37 12.60
CA MET A 576 10.88 1.22 12.19
C MET A 576 10.00 -0.02 12.17
N VAL A 577 9.93 -0.69 11.03
CA VAL A 577 9.27 -1.99 10.90
C VAL A 577 10.31 -3.09 10.69
N ALA A 578 9.96 -4.32 11.08
CA ALA A 578 10.87 -5.46 11.01
C ALA A 578 10.27 -6.57 10.14
N HIS A 579 11.02 -6.96 9.12
CA HIS A 579 10.61 -7.92 8.12
C HIS A 579 11.39 -9.23 8.27
N ARG A 580 10.68 -10.32 8.51
CA ARG A 580 11.28 -11.66 8.60
C ARG A 580 11.23 -12.35 7.24
N THR A 581 12.40 -12.53 6.65
CA THR A 581 12.56 -13.32 5.42
C THR A 581 13.04 -14.71 5.78
N GLN A 582 12.30 -15.74 5.36
CA GLN A 582 12.71 -17.14 5.49
C GLN A 582 13.20 -17.65 4.14
N PHE A 583 14.32 -18.37 4.14
CA PHE A 583 14.97 -18.88 2.93
C PHE A 583 14.75 -20.38 2.78
N SER A 584 14.41 -20.81 1.56
CA SER A 584 14.38 -22.23 1.19
C SER A 584 15.50 -22.53 0.18
N PRO A 585 16.19 -23.68 0.28
CA PRO A 585 17.27 -24.05 -0.66
C PRO A 585 16.83 -24.12 -2.14
N SER A 586 15.54 -24.26 -2.40
CA SER A 586 14.96 -24.34 -3.74
C SER A 586 14.41 -23.01 -4.27
N ASP A 587 14.48 -21.92 -3.49
CA ASP A 587 13.92 -20.63 -3.92
C ASP A 587 14.77 -20.04 -5.05
N SER A 588 14.14 -19.74 -6.19
CA SER A 588 14.74 -18.86 -7.19
C SER A 588 14.72 -17.41 -6.72
N PHE A 589 15.52 -16.55 -7.35
CA PHE A 589 15.49 -15.11 -7.06
C PHE A 589 14.08 -14.52 -7.26
N GLN A 590 13.39 -14.92 -8.34
CA GLN A 590 12.03 -14.46 -8.62
C GLN A 590 11.02 -14.90 -7.54
N ALA A 591 11.15 -16.13 -7.04
CA ALA A 591 10.31 -16.63 -5.96
C ALA A 591 10.56 -15.84 -4.65
N LEU A 592 11.83 -15.56 -4.34
CA LEU A 592 12.20 -14.74 -3.19
C LEU A 592 11.69 -13.30 -3.32
N LEU A 593 11.85 -12.69 -4.50
CA LEU A 593 11.33 -11.35 -4.81
C LEU A 593 9.83 -11.27 -4.60
N HIS A 594 9.07 -12.26 -5.09
CA HIS A 594 7.62 -12.29 -4.90
C HIS A 594 7.22 -12.35 -3.41
N LYS A 595 7.90 -13.20 -2.61
CA LYS A 595 7.68 -13.29 -1.16
C LYS A 595 7.99 -11.95 -0.47
N ILE A 596 9.14 -11.35 -0.77
CA ILE A 596 9.59 -10.10 -0.15
C ILE A 596 8.69 -8.93 -0.55
N SER A 597 8.36 -8.78 -1.84
CA SER A 597 7.44 -7.75 -2.33
C SER A 597 6.09 -7.84 -1.64
N THR A 598 5.52 -9.05 -1.53
CA THR A 598 4.26 -9.29 -0.84
C THR A 598 4.34 -8.92 0.64
N MET A 599 5.41 -9.30 1.34
CA MET A 599 5.64 -8.97 2.74
C MET A 599 5.74 -7.45 2.96
N ILE A 600 6.58 -6.77 2.19
CA ILE A 600 6.74 -5.30 2.28
C ILE A 600 5.39 -4.62 2.09
N ASN A 601 4.68 -4.94 1.00
CA ASN A 601 3.40 -4.32 0.67
C ASN A 601 2.32 -4.59 1.73
N THR A 602 2.21 -5.83 2.20
CA THR A 602 1.23 -6.20 3.24
C THR A 602 1.49 -5.48 4.55
N SER A 603 2.76 -5.29 4.90
CA SER A 603 3.15 -4.71 6.18
C SER A 603 2.83 -3.22 6.33
N MET A 604 2.66 -2.49 5.22
CA MET A 604 2.43 -1.03 5.23
C MET A 604 1.15 -0.65 5.97
N ALA A 605 0.09 -1.47 5.89
CA ALA A 605 -1.17 -1.22 6.60
C ALA A 605 -1.05 -1.29 8.14
N TYR A 606 0.06 -1.85 8.64
CA TYR A 606 0.32 -2.07 10.06
C TYR A 606 1.50 -1.23 10.57
N ALA A 607 2.03 -0.30 9.75
CA ALA A 607 3.23 0.46 10.04
C ALA A 607 3.04 1.58 11.09
N ASP A 608 1.88 1.69 11.72
CA ASP A 608 1.57 2.63 12.81
C ASP A 608 2.07 2.17 14.18
N ILE A 609 2.56 0.93 14.30
CA ILE A 609 3.06 0.36 15.56
C ILE A 609 4.60 0.44 15.60
N PRO A 610 5.20 1.22 16.51
CA PRO A 610 6.65 1.27 16.63
C PRO A 610 7.28 -0.03 17.15
N ILE A 611 8.54 -0.27 16.76
CA ILE A 611 9.25 -1.53 17.03
C ILE A 611 9.38 -1.87 18.52
N ASN A 612 9.53 -0.89 19.41
CA ASN A 612 9.60 -1.15 20.86
C ASN A 612 8.34 -1.83 21.40
N HIS A 613 7.15 -1.43 20.95
CA HIS A 613 5.89 -2.08 21.34
C HIS A 613 5.82 -3.52 20.83
N ILE A 614 6.27 -3.76 19.60
CA ILE A 614 6.35 -5.09 19.01
C ILE A 614 7.31 -5.99 19.80
N GLN A 615 8.52 -5.50 20.11
CA GLN A 615 9.54 -6.23 20.87
C GLN A 615 9.08 -6.54 22.30
N ASN A 616 8.46 -5.56 22.98
CA ASN A 616 7.89 -5.76 24.32
C ASN A 616 6.81 -6.85 24.30
N ALA A 617 5.93 -6.86 23.29
CA ALA A 617 4.90 -7.88 23.13
C ALA A 617 5.47 -9.27 22.77
N LEU A 618 6.67 -9.33 22.17
CA LEU A 618 7.43 -10.56 21.97
C LEU A 618 8.20 -11.01 23.23
N GLY A 619 8.13 -10.25 24.32
CA GLY A 619 8.82 -10.54 25.58
C GLY A 619 10.32 -10.22 25.56
N MET A 620 10.77 -9.37 24.64
CA MET A 620 12.15 -8.87 24.63
C MET A 620 12.36 -7.88 25.77
N ARG A 621 13.56 -7.91 26.36
CA ARG A 621 13.96 -6.92 27.36
C ARG A 621 14.67 -5.75 26.67
N ALA A 622 14.62 -4.57 27.27
CA ALA A 622 15.24 -3.37 26.71
C ALA A 622 16.77 -3.50 26.51
N ASP A 623 17.46 -4.28 27.36
CA ASP A 623 18.90 -4.56 27.26
C ASP A 623 19.29 -5.47 26.09
N GLU A 624 18.31 -6.11 25.41
CA GLU A 624 18.57 -6.97 24.26
C GLU A 624 18.75 -6.19 22.94
N GLY A 625 18.52 -4.88 22.94
CA GLY A 625 18.64 -4.04 21.73
C GLY A 625 17.52 -4.28 20.70
N LEU A 626 17.81 -3.95 19.44
CA LEU A 626 16.88 -4.18 18.33
C LEU A 626 16.89 -5.66 17.89
N LEU A 627 15.74 -6.14 17.41
CA LEU A 627 15.56 -7.51 16.91
C LEU A 627 16.42 -7.81 15.67
N PHE A 628 16.85 -6.78 14.95
CA PHE A 628 17.61 -6.86 13.71
C PHE A 628 18.93 -6.07 13.80
N ASP A 629 19.94 -6.53 13.06
CA ASP A 629 21.21 -5.83 12.88
C ASP A 629 21.35 -5.17 11.51
N VAL A 630 20.50 -5.59 10.56
CA VAL A 630 20.49 -5.11 9.19
C VAL A 630 19.35 -4.12 9.02
N PHE A 631 19.65 -2.95 8.49
CA PHE A 631 18.66 -1.94 8.14
C PHE A 631 18.79 -1.60 6.65
N ILE A 632 17.67 -1.56 5.94
CA ILE A 632 17.63 -1.17 4.52
C ILE A 632 16.67 0.01 4.39
N HIS A 633 17.11 1.04 3.69
CA HIS A 633 16.31 2.23 3.43
C HIS A 633 16.56 2.73 2.00
N ILE A 634 15.58 3.41 1.41
CA ILE A 634 15.67 4.05 0.10
C ILE A 634 15.30 5.53 0.18
N HIS A 635 16.13 6.36 -0.41
CA HIS A 635 15.93 7.79 -0.59
C HIS A 635 15.58 8.04 -2.05
N SER A 636 14.28 8.08 -2.36
CA SER A 636 13.76 8.37 -3.69
C SER A 636 13.55 9.87 -3.89
N ASN A 637 14.05 10.41 -5.01
CA ASN A 637 13.87 11.79 -5.43
C ASN A 637 14.26 12.83 -4.36
N ASN A 638 15.52 12.74 -3.92
CA ASN A 638 16.08 13.57 -2.85
C ASN A 638 16.02 15.08 -3.16
N ALA A 639 15.18 15.82 -2.41
CA ALA A 639 14.96 17.26 -2.61
C ALA A 639 16.18 18.16 -2.30
N LEU A 640 17.30 17.59 -1.83
CA LEU A 640 18.56 18.29 -1.63
C LEU A 640 19.37 18.47 -2.93
N ASN A 641 18.88 17.96 -4.06
CA ASN A 641 19.36 18.30 -5.40
C ASN A 641 18.24 19.00 -6.16
N GLY A 642 18.45 20.25 -6.59
CA GLY A 642 17.39 21.03 -7.22
C GLY A 642 17.80 22.45 -7.58
N ALA A 643 16.81 23.34 -7.70
CA ALA A 643 17.04 24.76 -7.94
C ALA A 643 15.97 25.63 -7.28
N LEU A 644 16.38 26.78 -6.76
CA LEU A 644 15.45 27.85 -6.39
C LEU A 644 15.12 28.69 -7.62
N LYS A 645 13.92 29.28 -7.68
CA LYS A 645 13.52 30.17 -8.78
C LYS A 645 13.65 31.63 -8.36
N THR A 646 14.11 32.45 -9.30
CA THR A 646 14.11 33.92 -9.19
C THR A 646 12.86 34.53 -9.83
N PRO A 647 12.51 35.80 -9.51
CA PRO A 647 11.44 36.53 -10.18
C PRO A 647 11.56 36.59 -11.70
N GLN A 648 12.79 36.54 -12.22
CA GLN A 648 13.09 36.57 -13.65
C GLN A 648 12.98 35.18 -14.30
N GLY A 649 12.60 34.15 -13.56
CA GLY A 649 12.51 32.77 -14.05
C GLY A 649 13.87 32.09 -14.22
N GLN A 650 14.95 32.66 -13.68
CA GLN A 650 16.26 32.01 -13.64
C GLN A 650 16.34 31.02 -12.47
N ASP A 651 17.08 29.93 -12.70
CA ASP A 651 17.31 28.87 -11.73
C ASP A 651 18.59 29.16 -10.95
N LEU A 652 18.53 28.98 -9.63
CA LEU A 652 19.66 28.99 -8.71
C LEU A 652 19.91 27.54 -8.28
N PRO A 653 20.70 26.77 -9.05
CA PRO A 653 20.87 25.35 -8.78
C PRO A 653 21.69 25.10 -7.53
N TYR A 654 21.32 24.05 -6.81
CA TYR A 654 22.01 23.56 -5.64
C TYR A 654 22.14 22.03 -5.68
N ARG A 655 23.19 21.52 -5.04
CA ARG A 655 23.51 20.09 -5.02
C ARG A 655 23.83 19.64 -3.61
N GLN A 656 23.39 18.44 -3.26
CA GLN A 656 23.66 17.88 -1.95
C GLN A 656 25.15 17.62 -1.76
N ILE A 657 25.65 17.95 -0.58
CA ILE A 657 26.92 17.44 -0.07
C ILE A 657 26.60 16.29 0.86
N LEU A 658 27.12 15.09 0.56
CA LEU A 658 26.92 13.94 1.42
C LEU A 658 27.66 14.14 2.76
N PRO A 659 27.03 13.86 3.91
CA PRO A 659 27.69 13.94 5.20
C PRO A 659 28.75 12.83 5.35
N GLU A 660 29.72 13.07 6.22
CA GLU A 660 30.58 12.00 6.72
C GLU A 660 29.73 11.02 7.54
N ARG A 661 30.13 9.73 7.51
CA ARG A 661 29.42 8.64 8.20
C ARG A 661 30.39 7.88 9.08
N ASP A 662 30.52 8.33 10.31
CA ASP A 662 31.42 7.80 11.33
C ASP A 662 30.67 7.19 12.53
N GLU A 663 29.33 7.22 12.49
CA GLU A 663 28.43 6.63 13.47
C GLU A 663 27.33 5.78 12.81
N SER A 664 26.87 4.73 13.52
CA SER A 664 25.77 3.87 13.08
C SER A 664 25.16 3.12 14.25
N MET A 665 23.83 3.18 14.33
CA MET A 665 23.01 2.41 15.27
C MET A 665 22.87 0.93 14.88
N PHE A 666 23.17 0.60 13.61
CA PHE A 666 22.98 -0.73 13.05
C PHE A 666 24.31 -1.41 12.77
N GLY A 667 24.30 -2.73 12.77
CA GLY A 667 25.44 -3.54 12.38
C GLY A 667 25.81 -3.34 10.91
N LEU A 668 24.80 -3.43 10.03
CA LEU A 668 24.87 -3.15 8.60
C LEU A 668 23.69 -2.24 8.21
N HIS A 669 23.97 -1.08 7.63
CA HIS A 669 22.96 -0.15 7.13
C HIS A 669 23.15 0.05 5.63
N PHE A 670 22.13 -0.30 4.85
CA PHE A 670 22.10 -0.14 3.40
C PHE A 670 21.18 1.03 3.04
N GLU A 671 21.76 2.13 2.56
CA GLU A 671 21.04 3.30 2.07
C GLU A 671 21.07 3.29 0.53
N ILE A 672 19.92 3.07 -0.08
CA ILE A 672 19.73 3.15 -1.54
C ILE A 672 19.45 4.61 -1.88
N MET A 673 20.32 5.22 -2.69
CA MET A 673 20.17 6.60 -3.15
C MET A 673 19.66 6.60 -4.58
N GLU A 674 18.44 7.10 -4.79
CA GLU A 674 17.85 7.27 -6.11
C GLU A 674 17.67 8.77 -6.37
N ASN A 675 18.62 9.34 -7.11
CA ASN A 675 18.67 10.78 -7.40
C ASN A 675 18.33 11.05 -8.86
N VAL A 676 17.70 12.19 -9.13
CA VAL A 676 17.60 12.74 -10.49
C VAL A 676 18.51 13.95 -10.56
N ILE A 677 19.57 13.87 -11.36
CA ILE A 677 20.55 14.94 -11.53
C ILE A 677 20.60 15.30 -13.01
N ASP A 678 20.37 16.57 -13.33
CA ASP A 678 20.36 17.10 -14.69
C ASP A 678 19.42 16.28 -15.62
N GLY A 679 18.29 15.80 -15.08
CA GLY A 679 17.29 15.00 -15.82
C GLY A 679 17.70 13.54 -16.07
N GLN A 680 18.71 13.03 -15.37
CA GLN A 680 19.15 11.63 -15.46
C GLN A 680 19.04 10.94 -14.09
N HIS A 681 18.49 9.74 -14.08
CA HIS A 681 18.45 8.90 -12.87
C HIS A 681 19.85 8.38 -12.54
N GLN A 682 20.24 8.52 -11.28
CA GLN A 682 21.47 7.98 -10.73
C GLN A 682 21.12 7.14 -9.50
N LEU A 683 21.51 5.87 -9.56
CA LEU A 683 21.34 4.93 -8.47
C LEU A 683 22.70 4.65 -7.82
N SER A 684 22.77 4.74 -6.50
CA SER A 684 23.88 4.21 -5.72
C SER A 684 23.38 3.55 -4.44
N MET A 685 24.23 2.74 -3.81
CA MET A 685 23.97 2.11 -2.52
C MET A 685 25.14 2.39 -1.59
N ILE A 686 24.87 3.02 -0.46
CA ILE A 686 25.84 3.30 0.58
C ILE A 686 25.65 2.26 1.68
N ILE A 687 26.75 1.61 2.07
CA ILE A 687 26.75 0.57 3.09
C ILE A 687 27.59 1.06 4.26
N THR A 688 26.93 1.40 5.36
CA THR A 688 27.56 1.84 6.61
C THR A 688 27.58 0.68 7.59
N TYR A 689 28.71 0.39 8.23
CA TYR A 689 28.86 -0.82 9.03
C TYR A 689 29.83 -0.67 10.21
N GLN A 690 29.54 -1.45 11.25
CA GLN A 690 30.40 -1.59 12.42
C GLN A 690 31.49 -2.63 12.14
N ALA A 691 32.67 -2.17 11.74
CA ALA A 691 33.76 -3.03 11.25
C ALA A 691 34.15 -4.17 12.23
N HIS A 692 34.16 -3.89 13.53
CA HIS A 692 34.41 -4.90 14.58
C HIS A 692 33.39 -6.05 14.62
N ARG A 693 32.18 -5.87 14.09
CA ARG A 693 31.15 -6.90 13.96
C ARG A 693 31.12 -7.51 12.57
N PHE A 694 31.38 -6.69 11.55
CA PHE A 694 31.34 -7.05 10.15
C PHE A 694 32.60 -6.53 9.46
N PRO A 695 33.69 -7.32 9.39
CA PRO A 695 34.94 -6.84 8.82
C PRO A 695 34.77 -6.36 7.38
N THR A 696 35.55 -5.36 6.99
CA THR A 696 35.47 -4.74 5.65
C THR A 696 35.52 -5.75 4.52
N ALA A 697 36.34 -6.81 4.63
CA ALA A 697 36.43 -7.87 3.64
C ALA A 697 35.12 -8.65 3.47
N THR A 698 34.39 -8.90 4.57
CA THR A 698 33.06 -9.52 4.55
C THR A 698 32.05 -8.62 3.85
N VAL A 699 32.05 -7.32 4.17
CA VAL A 699 31.14 -6.34 3.56
C VAL A 699 31.43 -6.18 2.07
N GLN A 700 32.70 -6.12 1.65
CA GLN A 700 33.09 -6.16 0.24
C GLN A 700 32.59 -7.42 -0.46
N SER A 701 32.68 -8.58 0.18
CA SER A 701 32.15 -9.84 -0.37
C SER A 701 30.63 -9.81 -0.57
N ILE A 702 29.89 -9.18 0.35
CA ILE A 702 28.44 -8.96 0.22
C ILE A 702 28.16 -8.02 -0.97
N CYS A 703 28.89 -6.92 -1.09
CA CYS A 703 28.78 -5.97 -2.20
C CYS A 703 28.98 -6.64 -3.57
N GLU A 704 29.98 -7.52 -3.70
CA GLU A 704 30.22 -8.24 -4.96
C GLU A 704 29.11 -9.25 -5.28
N LYS A 705 28.52 -9.91 -4.26
CA LYS A 705 27.34 -10.79 -4.46
C LYS A 705 26.11 -10.01 -4.89
N ILE A 706 25.88 -8.81 -4.34
CA ILE A 706 24.80 -7.91 -4.77
C ILE A 706 24.99 -7.56 -6.24
N LYS A 707 26.19 -7.08 -6.64
CA LYS A 707 26.49 -6.76 -8.05
C LYS A 707 26.29 -7.96 -8.98
N ALA A 708 26.79 -9.14 -8.58
CA ALA A 708 26.65 -10.35 -9.37
C ALA A 708 25.18 -10.75 -9.55
N THR A 709 24.37 -10.65 -8.50
CA THR A 709 22.92 -10.92 -8.56
C THR A 709 22.22 -9.93 -9.50
N LEU A 710 22.48 -8.63 -9.34
CA LEU A 710 21.88 -7.59 -10.17
C LEU A 710 22.32 -7.64 -11.65
N ALA A 711 23.49 -8.21 -11.94
CA ALA A 711 23.96 -8.39 -13.31
C ALA A 711 23.39 -9.63 -14.00
N GLN A 712 22.86 -10.60 -13.23
CA GLN A 712 22.28 -11.85 -13.75
C GLN A 712 20.80 -11.72 -14.09
N ILE A 713 20.08 -10.88 -13.37
CA ILE A 713 18.69 -10.51 -13.66
C ILE A 713 18.66 -9.44 -14.76
#